data_AF-A0A1D1VJ42-F1
#
_entry.id   AF-A0A1D1VJ42-F1
#
_cell.length_a   1.000
_cell.length_b   1.000
_cell.length_c   1.000
_cell.angle_alpha   90.00
_cell.angle_beta   90.00
_cell.angle_gamma   90.00
#
_symmetry.space_group_name_H-M   'P 1'
#
loop_
_entity.id
_entity.type
_entity.pdbx_description
1 polymer ?
#
loop_
_entity_poly.entity_id
_entity_poly.type
_entity_poly.pdbx_seq_one_letter_code
_entity_poly.pdbx_strand_id
1 'polypeptide(L)'
;MVLGKNFKIYHKPPDSQRPFSLIVEASRALNLSDALYFESGVVTTLGPDELAGLKPNHVKIHDAYALLGILTYNAGNHCVLFLVVVNSCVSVGKLLFEDGETEVLRITGVTVISLRNVPGDEDRLGEFVKLLSSGIFYFAVSASHNPVQTAGAPFDLTLCAQRAAVGSPTDNRFFWNRGLHLYPQSFGITCDKWLVKIICGGVEIKTLYAGQYQARACIISRFNSYRAGTRFQVRGANDDGNVANFVETEQLICLGDQTLSFVQIRGSVPLFWEQTGVQVGAHKIKFSRSFETMSPAFERHLNMIRREYGQQVLINLLGSKEGETNLSEAFQRSVVSSPYNAGMTYIHFDYHANVRGGRTDALVSDLKDKIDQPITQFRYFHSSKANGVTEKQSGTVRTNCLDCLDRTNAVQTFIGLLVLNEQLKSAGFGDKPQVLSRFQQLFADLWTQNGDHVSRIYAGTGALDGKSKLKDGARSVSRTLQNNLFDTSKQEAMDILLAGALLNTEVSDRARTVLPFNLRQVPEFLLSPLFRRMDEFSQTTPLTFWVGTWNVNGGKHTKSTAYKDRPLDDWLLDCASLSQQEGKNFLDPSFNVDKPVDVFSVGFEEIVDLNASNIMAASTTNQRQWCIDLTNVINKTGNYVLVNSVQLVGVCLFIFVHIRHVPFLRDVATAMVKTGLGGATGNKGGVAIRFQLYNSSLCFCCSHFAAGQSNVNERNADFQEISRKLVFPADLTPHSHDFVFWCGDFNYRIDMGNDFVRDYIKNENWPALAEGDQLTFSKKEGKTFEEYVEAPVMFAPTYKFDLFSDDYDTSEKCRTPAWTDRVLVRGRRTNEKNTNTFTIVYYGSSQIKSSDHRPVSALVEAEVRVTDTKRCEEVLKDILDHLGPSDGTVLISVEEAADVLYEPDMYQSIMTFMAQLGKILLIRYSGAHLCVTFSTGESALRAAQYDATEIFGHIIRIELRSADWRDILDKVVNLCKNTAVALSDGDQPLLLDENEMSMRIPLISPAAAGLNDLVILEGEESKASEKEVAGSLANMVMSEAADLDSASLDSWSGSEGTTPSPQIVQAVKSAAPPPRPPPARPAPPQKKEVVDPWAVEDGAPQTAPVQLGPPPSFVPVQKEVLVQARNGGHGFDWDKNQHNKPEGENRASETSRQVPSTAPPVLPGSAPPPPPPRRRVGQQLPEVLRNMSSK
;
A
#
# COMPACT_ATOMS: atom_id res chain seq x y z
N MET A 1 -17.49 33.57 21.25
CA MET A 1 -16.41 34.52 20.93
C MET A 1 -15.49 33.79 19.97
N VAL A 2 -15.03 34.39 18.86
CA VAL A 2 -14.18 33.67 17.90
C VAL A 2 -12.80 33.47 18.52
N LEU A 3 -12.21 32.28 18.36
CA LEU A 3 -10.87 31.99 18.85
C LEU A 3 -9.86 32.99 18.28
N GLY A 4 -8.91 33.46 19.09
CA GLY A 4 -7.79 34.23 18.57
C GLY A 4 -6.89 33.38 17.68
N LYS A 5 -6.21 34.01 16.70
CA LYS A 5 -5.05 33.37 16.08
C LYS A 5 -3.92 33.32 17.11
N ASN A 6 -3.60 32.12 17.57
CA ASN A 6 -2.77 31.89 18.74
C ASN A 6 -1.26 31.77 18.47
N PHE A 7 -0.84 31.72 17.20
CA PHE A 7 0.58 31.63 16.84
C PHE A 7 0.94 32.68 15.79
N LYS A 8 2.07 33.36 15.99
CA LYS A 8 2.68 34.27 15.01
C LYS A 8 3.97 33.66 14.51
N ILE A 9 4.14 33.63 13.20
CA ILE A 9 5.27 32.98 12.54
C ILE A 9 6.12 34.05 11.87
N TYR A 10 7.42 34.03 12.18
CA TYR A 10 8.42 34.97 11.68
C TYR A 10 9.53 34.19 10.96
N HIS A 11 10.01 34.70 9.84
CA HIS A 11 11.15 34.12 9.12
C HIS A 11 12.32 35.11 9.02
N LYS A 12 13.53 34.59 8.94
CA LYS A 12 14.74 35.36 8.63
C LYS A 12 14.72 35.69 7.13
N PRO A 13 14.83 36.96 6.71
CA PRO A 13 14.92 37.31 5.30
C PRO A 13 16.06 36.55 4.60
N PRO A 14 15.90 36.16 3.32
CA PRO A 14 16.94 35.44 2.59
C PRO A 14 18.14 36.36 2.30
N ASP A 15 19.18 36.24 3.14
CA ASP A 15 20.52 36.80 2.91
C ASP A 15 21.52 35.66 2.71
N SER A 16 22.41 35.84 1.74
CA SER A 16 23.41 34.90 1.25
C SER A 16 24.43 34.40 2.29
N GLN A 17 24.58 35.10 3.43
CA GLN A 17 25.66 34.86 4.39
C GLN A 17 25.24 34.11 5.67
N ARG A 18 23.95 33.79 5.87
CA ARG A 18 23.48 33.13 7.11
C ARG A 18 22.48 32.01 6.81
N PRO A 19 22.46 30.93 7.62
CA PRO A 19 21.44 29.88 7.49
C PRO A 19 20.03 30.48 7.65
N PHE A 20 19.05 29.91 6.96
CA PHE A 20 17.65 30.30 7.11
C PHE A 20 17.10 29.84 8.47
N SER A 21 16.29 30.69 9.11
CA SER A 21 15.63 30.35 10.37
C SER A 21 14.21 30.92 10.50
N LEU A 22 13.42 30.26 11.36
CA LEU A 22 12.01 30.54 11.59
C LEU A 22 11.73 30.55 13.11
N ILE A 23 10.92 31.51 13.56
CA ILE A 23 10.44 31.66 14.94
C ILE A 23 8.92 31.48 14.97
N VAL A 24 8.39 30.72 15.92
CA VAL A 24 6.96 30.66 16.23
C VAL A 24 6.72 31.19 17.65
N GLU A 25 6.10 32.37 17.75
CA GLU A 25 5.68 33.00 19.00
C GLU A 25 4.23 32.61 19.32
N ALA A 26 4.00 32.10 20.53
CA ALA A 26 2.66 31.84 21.06
C ALA A 26 1.96 33.12 21.54
N SER A 27 0.63 33.12 21.54
CA SER A 27 -0.17 34.20 22.12
C SER A 27 -0.20 34.08 23.65
N ARG A 28 -0.38 35.22 24.35
CA ARG A 28 -0.55 35.25 25.81
C ARG A 28 -1.75 34.41 26.29
N ALA A 29 -2.71 34.08 25.42
CA ALA A 29 -3.86 33.24 25.75
C ALA A 29 -3.50 31.75 25.89
N LEU A 30 -2.34 31.30 25.40
CA LEU A 30 -1.83 29.94 25.61
C LEU A 30 -0.97 29.81 26.89
N ASN A 31 -0.64 30.92 27.56
CA ASN A 31 0.24 30.97 28.73
C ASN A 31 1.60 30.26 28.55
N LEU A 32 2.15 30.32 27.32
CA LEU A 32 3.51 29.87 27.02
C LEU A 32 4.48 31.05 27.13
N SER A 33 5.56 30.87 27.89
CA SER A 33 6.66 31.84 28.05
C SER A 33 7.62 31.87 26.86
N ASP A 34 7.75 30.74 26.19
CA ASP A 34 8.81 30.45 25.23
C ASP A 34 8.33 30.67 23.79
N ALA A 35 9.27 30.74 22.84
CA ALA A 35 9.00 30.60 21.42
C ALA A 35 9.64 29.31 20.87
N LEU A 36 9.11 28.73 19.80
CA LEU A 36 9.85 27.73 19.02
C LEU A 36 10.78 28.41 18.02
N TYR A 37 11.95 27.82 17.79
CA TYR A 37 12.94 28.25 16.81
C TYR A 37 13.44 27.08 16.00
N PHE A 38 13.64 27.33 14.71
CA PHE A 38 14.10 26.37 13.72
C PHE A 38 15.26 27.00 12.94
N GLU A 39 16.43 26.36 12.94
CA GLU A 39 17.59 26.74 12.11
C GLU A 39 18.42 25.47 11.82
N SER A 40 19.09 25.40 10.65
CA SER A 40 20.03 24.31 10.30
C SER A 40 19.51 22.86 10.42
N GLY A 41 18.19 22.63 10.43
CA GLY A 41 17.61 21.29 10.67
C GLY A 41 17.53 20.90 12.15
N VAL A 42 17.50 21.87 13.05
CA VAL A 42 17.28 21.71 14.50
C VAL A 42 15.98 22.42 14.88
N VAL A 43 15.23 21.91 15.87
CA VAL A 43 14.15 22.64 16.53
C VAL A 43 14.41 22.76 18.03
N THR A 44 14.11 23.92 18.61
CA THR A 44 14.35 24.25 20.02
C THR A 44 13.29 25.22 20.54
N THR A 45 13.11 25.29 21.86
CA THR A 45 12.55 26.47 22.51
C THR A 45 13.59 27.59 22.61
N LEU A 46 13.12 28.84 22.71
CA LEU A 46 13.87 30.04 23.09
C LEU A 46 13.23 30.65 24.34
N GLY A 47 14.05 31.07 25.32
CA GLY A 47 13.58 31.92 26.41
C GLY A 47 13.21 33.35 25.97
N PRO A 48 12.57 34.15 26.82
CA PRO A 48 12.17 35.53 26.49
C PRO A 48 13.32 36.44 26.02
N ASP A 49 14.50 36.30 26.63
CA ASP A 49 15.66 37.15 26.32
C ASP A 49 16.35 36.73 25.00
N GLU A 50 16.47 35.42 24.74
CA GLU A 50 16.90 34.89 23.43
C GLU A 50 15.96 35.36 22.31
N LEU A 51 14.65 35.30 22.55
CA LEU A 51 13.64 35.79 21.62
C LEU A 51 13.80 37.30 21.38
N ALA A 52 14.05 38.10 22.43
CA ALA A 52 14.28 39.54 22.29
C ALA A 52 15.52 39.88 21.43
N GLY A 53 16.59 39.09 21.53
CA GLY A 53 17.79 39.24 20.70
C GLY A 53 17.64 38.78 19.25
N LEU A 54 16.93 37.66 19.02
CA LEU A 54 16.81 37.06 17.68
C LEU A 54 15.68 37.69 16.83
N LYS A 55 14.54 38.03 17.44
CA LYS A 55 13.33 38.48 16.75
C LYS A 55 13.48 39.75 15.89
N PRO A 56 14.30 40.77 16.22
CA PRO A 56 14.52 41.93 15.35
C PRO A 56 15.07 41.58 13.96
N ASN A 57 15.73 40.42 13.82
CA ASN A 57 16.28 39.93 12.56
C ASN A 57 15.27 39.10 11.74
N HIS A 58 14.01 38.98 12.18
CA HIS A 58 12.98 38.15 11.56
C HIS A 58 11.71 38.95 11.22
N VAL A 59 11.19 38.77 10.01
CA VAL A 59 9.95 39.41 9.52
C VAL A 59 8.77 38.47 9.72
N LYS A 60 7.62 39.00 10.16
CA LYS A 60 6.39 38.22 10.35
C LYS A 60 5.79 37.82 8.99
N ILE A 61 5.52 36.54 8.79
CA ILE A 61 4.92 35.99 7.56
C ILE A 61 3.47 35.52 7.75
N HIS A 62 3.13 34.89 8.88
CA HIS A 62 1.80 34.31 9.09
C HIS A 62 1.26 34.48 10.52
N ASP A 63 -0.07 34.40 10.63
CA ASP A 63 -0.79 34.12 11.87
C ASP A 63 -1.58 32.82 11.71
N ALA A 64 -1.49 31.92 12.68
CA ALA A 64 -2.18 30.63 12.70
C ALA A 64 -3.04 30.43 13.96
N TYR A 65 -4.08 29.61 13.87
CA TYR A 65 -4.91 29.21 15.01
C TYR A 65 -4.27 28.07 15.81
N ALA A 66 -3.63 27.12 15.12
CA ALA A 66 -2.97 25.95 15.69
C ALA A 66 -1.81 25.47 14.80
N LEU A 67 -0.87 24.73 15.39
CA LEU A 67 0.20 24.04 14.67
C LEU A 67 -0.15 22.55 14.57
N LEU A 68 0.08 21.92 13.41
CA LEU A 68 -0.16 20.48 13.21
C LEU A 68 1.10 19.63 13.38
N GLY A 69 2.29 20.24 13.29
CA GLY A 69 3.59 19.60 13.42
C GLY A 69 4.52 19.90 12.25
N ILE A 70 5.57 19.09 12.09
CA ILE A 70 6.55 19.20 11.00
C ILE A 70 6.40 18.00 10.04
N LEU A 71 6.05 18.27 8.79
CA LEU A 71 6.13 17.27 7.73
C LEU A 71 7.60 17.13 7.32
N THR A 72 8.14 15.93 7.46
CA THR A 72 9.36 15.53 6.75
C THR A 72 8.91 14.89 5.43
N TYR A 73 9.30 15.47 4.31
CA TYR A 73 8.90 15.05 2.96
C TYR A 73 10.12 14.61 2.16
N ASN A 74 10.06 13.44 1.54
CA ASN A 74 11.13 12.96 0.67
C ASN A 74 11.06 13.63 -0.71
N ALA A 75 12.07 14.42 -1.07
CA ALA A 75 12.19 15.06 -2.38
C ALA A 75 13.19 14.33 -3.32
N GLY A 76 13.34 13.01 -3.16
CA GLY A 76 14.23 12.15 -3.95
C GLY A 76 15.53 11.85 -3.21
N ASN A 77 16.56 12.67 -3.44
CA ASN A 77 17.89 12.48 -2.82
C ASN A 77 18.01 13.14 -1.42
N HIS A 78 17.03 13.95 -1.02
CA HIS A 78 17.06 14.75 0.21
C HIS A 78 15.67 14.87 0.83
N CYS A 79 15.59 14.78 2.16
CA CYS A 79 14.41 15.18 2.91
C CYS A 79 14.30 16.70 3.01
N VAL A 80 13.07 17.21 2.96
CA VAL A 80 12.71 18.62 3.15
C VAL A 80 11.72 18.71 4.31
N LEU A 81 11.91 19.69 5.19
CA LEU A 81 11.08 19.90 6.38
C LEU A 81 10.12 21.07 6.16
N PHE A 82 8.84 20.86 6.50
CA PHE A 82 7.80 21.88 6.40
C PHE A 82 7.03 22.02 7.71
N LEU A 83 6.88 23.24 8.21
CA LEU A 83 5.97 23.55 9.32
C LEU A 83 4.54 23.62 8.81
N VAL A 84 3.64 22.80 9.36
CA VAL A 84 2.24 22.67 8.92
C VAL A 84 1.30 23.37 9.92
N VAL A 85 0.51 24.35 9.46
CA VAL A 85 -0.27 25.23 10.36
C VAL A 85 -1.69 25.48 9.89
N VAL A 86 -2.63 25.59 10.85
CA VAL A 86 -4.04 25.89 10.60
C VAL A 86 -4.22 27.40 10.46
N ASN A 87 -4.44 27.87 9.22
CA ASN A 87 -4.65 29.30 8.93
C ASN A 87 -6.13 29.72 9.05
N SER A 88 -7.05 28.74 9.00
CA SER A 88 -8.52 28.89 8.99
C SER A 88 -9.21 27.66 9.61
N CYS A 89 -10.14 27.89 10.53
CA CYS A 89 -10.98 26.87 11.15
C CYS A 89 -12.33 27.44 11.61
N VAL A 90 -13.33 26.57 11.80
CA VAL A 90 -14.68 26.94 12.24
C VAL A 90 -15.08 26.09 13.46
N SER A 91 -15.67 26.73 14.49
CA SER A 91 -16.19 26.03 15.65
C SER A 91 -17.43 25.20 15.30
N VAL A 92 -17.42 23.94 15.75
CA VAL A 92 -18.51 22.96 15.58
C VAL A 92 -19.47 23.04 16.76
N GLY A 93 -18.93 23.35 17.94
CA GLY A 93 -19.65 23.40 19.20
C GLY A 93 -18.72 23.12 20.38
N LYS A 94 -19.31 23.09 21.58
CA LYS A 94 -18.60 22.84 22.83
C LYS A 94 -19.15 21.61 23.54
N LEU A 95 -18.25 20.76 24.02
CA LEU A 95 -18.49 19.64 24.91
C LEU A 95 -18.23 20.09 26.35
N LEU A 96 -19.07 19.66 27.30
CA LEU A 96 -18.75 19.76 28.72
C LEU A 96 -18.45 18.37 29.24
N PHE A 97 -17.31 18.22 29.90
CA PHE A 97 -16.91 17.04 30.65
C PHE A 97 -16.62 17.43 32.11
N GLU A 98 -16.41 16.45 32.98
CA GLU A 98 -16.26 16.66 34.43
C GLU A 98 -15.04 17.56 34.78
N ASP A 99 -14.01 17.57 33.91
CA ASP A 99 -12.76 18.34 34.05
C ASP A 99 -12.75 19.69 33.30
N GLY A 100 -13.76 20.02 32.47
CA GLY A 100 -13.83 21.30 31.77
C GLY A 100 -14.70 21.36 30.52
N GLU A 101 -14.80 22.56 29.94
CA GLU A 101 -15.44 22.79 28.64
C GLU A 101 -14.39 22.73 27.52
N THR A 102 -14.59 21.84 26.54
CA THR A 102 -13.75 21.68 25.35
C THR A 102 -14.48 22.22 24.12
N GLU A 103 -13.82 23.05 23.32
CA GLU A 103 -14.34 23.55 22.05
C GLU A 103 -13.74 22.77 20.88
N VAL A 104 -14.60 22.29 19.98
CA VAL A 104 -14.20 21.46 18.83
C VAL A 104 -14.20 22.30 17.56
N LEU A 105 -13.08 22.28 16.85
CA LEU A 105 -12.79 23.11 15.68
C LEU A 105 -12.59 22.22 14.45
N ARG A 106 -13.30 22.53 13.36
CA ARG A 106 -13.11 21.93 12.05
C ARG A 106 -12.11 22.74 11.24
N ILE A 107 -11.08 22.11 10.69
CA ILE A 107 -10.08 22.74 9.84
C ILE A 107 -10.71 23.13 8.50
N THR A 108 -10.50 24.37 8.06
CA THR A 108 -11.00 24.90 6.77
C THR A 108 -9.92 25.60 5.93
N GLY A 109 -8.68 25.59 6.40
CA GLY A 109 -7.52 26.05 5.64
C GLY A 109 -6.21 25.80 6.38
N VAL A 110 -5.23 25.26 5.65
CA VAL A 110 -3.87 24.98 6.11
C VAL A 110 -2.85 25.70 5.24
N THR A 111 -1.72 26.06 5.83
CA THR A 111 -0.51 26.51 5.14
C THR A 111 0.64 25.57 5.53
N VAL A 112 1.51 25.26 4.57
CA VAL A 112 2.82 24.65 4.80
C VAL A 112 3.89 25.73 4.62
N ILE A 113 4.98 25.67 5.39
CA ILE A 113 6.08 26.65 5.32
C ILE A 113 7.40 25.89 5.27
N SER A 114 8.17 26.04 4.18
CA SER A 114 9.47 25.39 4.01
C SER A 114 10.49 25.89 5.04
N LEU A 115 11.07 24.97 5.83
CA LEU A 115 12.13 25.29 6.80
C LEU A 115 13.50 25.55 6.14
N ARG A 116 13.55 25.73 4.81
CA ARG A 116 14.75 26.17 4.06
C ARG A 116 14.50 27.32 3.08
N ASN A 117 13.26 27.81 2.96
CA ASN A 117 12.89 28.97 2.13
C ASN A 117 13.35 28.88 0.66
N VAL A 118 13.28 27.69 0.04
CA VAL A 118 13.58 27.48 -1.38
C VAL A 118 12.30 27.65 -2.21
N PRO A 119 12.26 28.56 -3.21
CA PRO A 119 11.09 28.72 -4.07
C PRO A 119 10.70 27.42 -4.78
N GLY A 120 9.40 27.12 -4.85
CA GLY A 120 8.88 25.90 -5.47
C GLY A 120 8.98 24.62 -4.60
N ASP A 121 9.37 24.74 -3.32
CA ASP A 121 9.22 23.65 -2.34
C ASP A 121 7.74 23.35 -2.05
N GLU A 122 6.96 24.40 -1.79
CA GLU A 122 5.59 24.32 -1.24
C GLU A 122 4.55 23.94 -2.30
N ASP A 123 4.77 24.29 -3.58
CA ASP A 123 3.91 23.94 -4.71
C ASP A 123 3.71 22.41 -4.85
N ARG A 124 4.72 21.63 -4.46
CA ARG A 124 4.71 20.15 -4.47
C ARG A 124 3.70 19.56 -3.49
N LEU A 125 3.25 20.34 -2.50
CA LEU A 125 2.33 19.92 -1.45
C LEU A 125 0.90 20.42 -1.68
N GLY A 126 0.57 20.90 -2.90
CA GLY A 126 -0.77 21.42 -3.22
C GLY A 126 -1.92 20.47 -2.86
N GLU A 127 -1.80 19.17 -3.16
CA GLU A 127 -2.83 18.17 -2.83
C GLU A 127 -2.88 17.82 -1.34
N PHE A 128 -1.73 17.81 -0.66
CA PHE A 128 -1.64 17.67 0.80
C PHE A 128 -2.34 18.84 1.53
N VAL A 129 -2.12 20.08 1.07
CA VAL A 129 -2.81 21.27 1.57
C VAL A 129 -4.31 21.23 1.29
N LYS A 130 -4.73 20.82 0.08
CA LYS A 130 -6.16 20.63 -0.27
C LYS A 130 -6.83 19.57 0.62
N LEU A 131 -6.17 18.43 0.86
CA LEU A 131 -6.67 17.37 1.72
C LEU A 131 -6.93 17.88 3.15
N LEU A 132 -5.91 18.47 3.79
CA LEU A 132 -6.06 19.00 5.16
C LEU A 132 -7.07 20.16 5.26
N SER A 133 -7.21 20.95 4.20
CA SER A 133 -8.19 22.05 4.13
C SER A 133 -9.63 21.61 3.80
N SER A 134 -9.86 20.33 3.46
CA SER A 134 -11.13 19.84 2.90
C SER A 134 -12.34 19.77 3.86
N GLY A 135 -12.19 20.21 5.12
CA GLY A 135 -13.27 20.21 6.10
C GLY A 135 -13.59 18.85 6.74
N ILE A 136 -12.74 17.83 6.55
CA ILE A 136 -12.90 16.50 7.16
C ILE A 136 -12.05 16.29 8.43
N PHE A 137 -11.17 17.24 8.74
CA PHE A 137 -10.27 17.19 9.90
C PHE A 137 -10.75 18.07 11.04
N TYR A 138 -10.65 17.54 12.27
CA TYR A 138 -11.17 18.18 13.49
C TYR A 138 -10.14 18.10 14.62
N PHE A 139 -10.05 19.15 15.43
CA PHE A 139 -9.20 19.23 16.62
C PHE A 139 -9.95 19.88 17.79
N ALA A 140 -9.42 19.73 19.01
CA ALA A 140 -10.00 20.26 20.23
C ALA A 140 -9.09 21.30 20.90
N VAL A 141 -9.69 22.27 21.58
CA VAL A 141 -9.00 23.27 22.42
C VAL A 141 -9.77 23.50 23.73
N SER A 142 -9.07 23.85 24.81
CA SER A 142 -9.73 24.19 26.08
C SER A 142 -10.48 25.51 25.92
N ALA A 143 -11.74 25.55 26.33
CA ALA A 143 -12.66 26.62 25.96
C ALA A 143 -12.75 27.76 27.00
N SER A 144 -11.95 27.69 28.07
CA SER A 144 -11.89 28.65 29.17
C SER A 144 -10.80 29.72 28.96
N HIS A 145 -11.21 30.93 28.57
CA HIS A 145 -10.33 32.10 28.52
C HIS A 145 -10.14 32.80 29.89
N ASN A 146 -10.40 32.10 31.01
CA ASN A 146 -10.43 32.71 32.34
C ASN A 146 -9.19 32.30 33.17
N PRO A 147 -8.21 33.20 33.40
CA PRO A 147 -6.93 32.84 34.05
C PRO A 147 -7.03 32.38 35.51
N VAL A 148 -8.21 32.48 36.13
CA VAL A 148 -8.44 32.24 37.56
C VAL A 148 -8.92 30.80 37.84
N GLN A 149 -9.22 30.01 36.80
CA GLN A 149 -9.49 28.58 36.94
C GLN A 149 -8.39 27.78 36.23
N THR A 150 -7.93 26.70 36.86
CA THR A 150 -7.03 25.72 36.25
C THR A 150 -7.75 25.05 35.09
N ALA A 151 -7.49 25.52 33.87
CA ALA A 151 -8.07 24.97 32.67
C ALA A 151 -7.62 23.52 32.48
N GLY A 152 -8.58 22.58 32.53
CA GLY A 152 -8.33 21.19 32.16
C GLY A 152 -7.83 21.09 30.71
N ALA A 153 -7.03 20.04 30.46
CA ALA A 153 -6.61 19.72 29.10
C ALA A 153 -7.84 19.49 28.20
N PRO A 154 -7.79 19.86 26.91
CA PRO A 154 -8.90 19.58 26.00
C PRO A 154 -9.14 18.07 25.88
N PHE A 155 -10.40 17.67 25.77
CA PHE A 155 -10.77 16.28 25.51
C PHE A 155 -10.10 15.76 24.23
N ASP A 156 -9.36 14.66 24.34
CA ASP A 156 -8.67 14.04 23.21
C ASP A 156 -9.69 13.37 22.28
N LEU A 157 -9.96 14.01 21.14
CA LEU A 157 -10.93 13.55 20.15
C LEU A 157 -10.63 12.17 19.55
N THR A 158 -9.41 11.63 19.73
CA THR A 158 -9.08 10.25 19.34
C THR A 158 -9.79 9.21 20.21
N LEU A 159 -10.20 9.59 21.44
CA LEU A 159 -10.84 8.70 22.41
C LEU A 159 -12.37 8.78 22.35
N CYS A 160 -13.02 7.67 22.68
CA CYS A 160 -14.40 7.70 23.15
C CYS A 160 -14.44 8.07 24.64
N ALA A 161 -15.59 8.55 25.12
CA ALA A 161 -15.75 8.99 26.52
C ALA A 161 -15.37 7.89 27.54
N GLN A 162 -15.65 6.61 27.22
CA GLN A 162 -15.27 5.48 28.07
C GLN A 162 -13.75 5.28 28.19
N ARG A 163 -12.99 5.43 27.08
CA ARG A 163 -11.53 5.35 27.12
C ARG A 163 -10.93 6.56 27.84
N ALA A 164 -11.48 7.75 27.64
CA ALA A 164 -11.05 8.96 28.33
C ALA A 164 -11.28 8.88 29.85
N ALA A 165 -12.45 8.42 30.29
CA ALA A 165 -12.83 8.32 31.70
C ALA A 165 -12.03 7.29 32.52
N VAL A 166 -11.31 6.37 31.86
CA VAL A 166 -10.35 5.45 32.52
C VAL A 166 -8.89 5.88 32.37
N GLY A 167 -8.64 7.10 31.86
CA GLY A 167 -7.28 7.65 31.70
C GLY A 167 -6.47 7.00 30.58
N SER A 168 -7.11 6.51 29.51
CA SER A 168 -6.39 5.92 28.37
C SER A 168 -5.45 6.92 27.68
N PRO A 169 -4.28 6.50 27.18
CA PRO A 169 -3.48 7.32 26.28
C PRO A 169 -4.19 7.56 24.94
N THR A 170 -3.80 8.62 24.23
CA THR A 170 -4.23 8.94 22.85
C THR A 170 -4.29 7.68 21.96
N ASP A 171 -5.39 7.51 21.22
CA ASP A 171 -5.59 6.34 20.34
C ASP A 171 -4.94 6.59 18.98
N ASN A 172 -3.75 6.00 18.78
CA ASN A 172 -2.93 6.21 17.59
C ASN A 172 -3.59 5.75 16.29
N ARG A 173 -4.63 4.92 16.34
CA ARG A 173 -5.42 4.54 15.15
C ARG A 173 -6.12 5.76 14.55
N PHE A 174 -6.57 6.68 15.40
CA PHE A 174 -7.34 7.88 15.02
C PHE A 174 -6.53 9.19 15.05
N PHE A 175 -5.27 9.15 15.52
CA PHE A 175 -4.36 10.30 15.53
C PHE A 175 -3.73 10.53 14.14
N TRP A 176 -4.42 11.30 13.28
CA TRP A 176 -4.07 11.41 11.86
C TRP A 176 -2.80 12.20 11.56
N ASN A 177 -2.40 13.14 12.41
CA ASN A 177 -1.16 13.89 12.26
C ASN A 177 0.01 13.37 13.11
N ARG A 178 -0.04 12.13 13.63
CA ARG A 178 1.04 11.58 14.49
C ARG A 178 2.43 11.68 13.84
N GLY A 179 2.53 11.46 12.53
CA GLY A 179 3.80 11.57 11.78
C GLY A 179 4.41 12.97 11.84
N LEU A 180 3.58 14.01 11.95
CA LEU A 180 4.03 15.40 12.08
C LEU A 180 4.52 15.74 13.50
N HIS A 181 4.17 14.92 14.50
CA HIS A 181 4.62 15.09 15.90
C HIS A 181 5.96 14.38 16.14
N LEU A 182 6.30 13.32 15.40
CA LEU A 182 7.53 12.53 15.59
C LEU A 182 8.80 13.39 15.59
N TYR A 183 8.90 14.35 14.65
CA TYR A 183 10.10 15.18 14.51
C TYR A 183 10.25 16.18 15.68
N PRO A 184 9.28 17.04 16.06
CA PRO A 184 9.40 17.84 17.28
C PRO A 184 9.60 17.01 18.55
N GLN A 185 8.94 15.85 18.63
CA GLN A 185 9.04 14.97 19.79
C GLN A 185 10.46 14.43 19.97
N SER A 186 11.21 14.11 18.90
CA SER A 186 12.60 13.63 19.02
C SER A 186 13.60 14.71 19.46
N PHE A 187 13.26 16.00 19.29
CA PHE A 187 14.03 17.14 19.80
C PHE A 187 13.57 17.59 21.20
N GLY A 188 12.81 16.75 21.92
CA GLY A 188 12.35 17.04 23.29
C GLY A 188 11.25 18.11 23.40
N ILE A 189 10.71 18.60 22.28
CA ILE A 189 9.62 19.58 22.31
C ILE A 189 8.37 18.93 22.94
N THR A 190 7.77 19.59 23.93
CA THR A 190 6.53 19.11 24.56
C THR A 190 5.35 19.28 23.58
N CYS A 191 5.09 18.26 22.76
CA CYS A 191 4.11 18.33 21.68
C CYS A 191 2.71 18.76 22.14
N ASP A 192 2.19 18.24 23.26
CA ASP A 192 0.86 18.62 23.79
C ASP A 192 0.71 20.09 24.20
N LYS A 193 1.82 20.85 24.36
CA LYS A 193 1.78 22.31 24.59
C LYS A 193 1.70 23.12 23.30
N TRP A 194 2.25 22.60 22.21
CA TRP A 194 2.54 23.35 20.98
C TRP A 194 1.70 22.92 19.77
N LEU A 195 1.35 21.64 19.69
CA LEU A 195 0.74 21.00 18.53
C LEU A 195 -0.64 20.45 18.91
N VAL A 196 -1.61 20.55 17.99
CA VAL A 196 -2.92 19.93 18.18
C VAL A 196 -2.96 18.52 17.59
N LYS A 197 -3.71 17.63 18.22
CA LYS A 197 -4.06 16.30 17.69
C LYS A 197 -5.29 16.43 16.80
N ILE A 198 -5.26 15.82 15.61
CA ILE A 198 -6.39 15.86 14.66
C ILE A 198 -6.94 14.46 14.41
N ILE A 199 -8.27 14.37 14.31
CA ILE A 199 -8.97 13.22 13.74
C ILE A 199 -9.44 13.55 12.32
N CYS A 200 -9.46 12.56 11.42
CA CYS A 200 -10.28 12.60 10.22
C CYS A 200 -11.63 11.95 10.51
N GLY A 201 -12.73 12.54 10.06
CA GLY A 201 -14.05 12.00 10.35
C GLY A 201 -15.19 13.00 10.18
N GLY A 202 -16.12 12.97 11.13
CA GLY A 202 -17.25 13.89 11.21
C GLY A 202 -17.61 14.14 12.66
N VAL A 203 -17.65 15.41 13.07
CA VAL A 203 -18.15 15.84 14.38
C VAL A 203 -19.35 16.74 14.17
N GLU A 204 -20.43 16.45 14.88
CA GLU A 204 -21.61 17.30 14.98
C GLU A 204 -22.03 17.42 16.45
N ILE A 205 -22.25 18.65 16.91
CA ILE A 205 -22.60 18.99 18.30
C ILE A 205 -23.82 19.91 18.25
N LYS A 206 -24.90 19.55 18.95
CA LYS A 206 -26.09 20.40 19.10
C LYS A 206 -26.47 20.53 20.57
N THR A 207 -27.10 21.65 20.91
CA THR A 207 -27.50 21.97 22.30
C THR A 207 -29.01 21.87 22.44
N LEU A 208 -29.48 21.19 23.48
CA LEU A 208 -30.89 20.96 23.76
C LEU A 208 -31.20 21.29 25.23
N TYR A 209 -32.37 21.89 25.49
CA TYR A 209 -32.82 22.19 26.85
C TYR A 209 -33.86 21.15 27.31
N ALA A 210 -33.50 20.39 28.35
CA ALA A 210 -34.27 19.28 28.92
C ALA A 210 -34.81 19.69 30.30
N GLY A 211 -35.85 20.52 30.31
CA GLY A 211 -36.32 21.19 31.53
C GLY A 211 -35.35 22.29 31.92
N GLN A 212 -34.75 22.18 33.12
CA GLN A 212 -33.72 23.11 33.60
C GLN A 212 -32.30 22.76 33.12
N TYR A 213 -32.09 21.54 32.61
CA TYR A 213 -30.76 21.07 32.21
C TYR A 213 -30.42 21.43 30.76
N GLN A 214 -29.18 21.88 30.54
CA GLN A 214 -28.59 22.04 29.22
C GLN A 214 -27.85 20.75 28.83
N ALA A 215 -28.28 20.12 27.75
CA ALA A 215 -27.66 18.93 27.19
C ALA A 215 -26.85 19.29 25.93
N ARG A 216 -25.69 18.62 25.74
CA ARG A 216 -24.97 18.58 24.47
C ARG A 216 -25.20 17.20 23.85
N ALA A 217 -25.96 17.14 22.75
CA ALA A 217 -26.19 15.93 21.97
C ALA A 217 -25.21 15.92 20.79
N CYS A 218 -24.39 14.88 20.69
CA CYS A 218 -23.22 14.87 19.81
C CYS A 218 -23.08 13.54 19.07
N ILE A 219 -22.55 13.59 17.84
CA ILE A 219 -22.05 12.40 17.14
C ILE A 219 -20.62 12.67 16.70
N ILE A 220 -19.73 11.70 16.95
CA ILE A 220 -18.32 11.73 16.60
C ILE A 220 -18.00 10.47 15.80
N SER A 221 -17.78 10.59 14.49
CA SER A 221 -17.15 9.55 13.66
C SER A 221 -15.64 9.77 13.62
N ARG A 222 -14.85 8.76 14.02
CA ARG A 222 -13.38 8.70 13.89
C ARG A 222 -12.99 7.68 12.82
N PHE A 223 -12.22 8.08 11.81
CA PHE A 223 -11.76 7.19 10.72
C PHE A 223 -10.34 6.65 11.05
N ASN A 224 -10.11 5.34 10.92
CA ASN A 224 -8.82 4.72 11.23
C ASN A 224 -7.77 4.99 10.14
N SER A 225 -6.58 5.44 10.53
CA SER A 225 -5.44 5.74 9.67
C SER A 225 -4.73 4.49 9.10
N TYR A 226 -4.82 3.31 9.74
CA TYR A 226 -4.02 2.13 9.39
C TYR A 226 -4.39 1.46 8.05
N ARG A 227 -5.58 1.76 7.50
CA ARG A 227 -5.95 1.47 6.10
C ARG A 227 -6.81 2.60 5.54
N ALA A 228 -6.27 3.82 5.61
CA ALA A 228 -6.83 4.99 4.95
C ALA A 228 -6.81 4.84 3.42
N GLY A 229 -7.81 5.40 2.75
CA GLY A 229 -7.80 5.52 1.30
C GLY A 229 -9.15 5.80 0.67
N THR A 230 -9.16 5.92 -0.66
CA THR A 230 -10.32 6.37 -1.44
C THR A 230 -11.15 5.23 -2.04
N ARG A 231 -12.28 5.57 -2.67
CA ARG A 231 -13.34 4.63 -3.07
C ARG A 231 -12.87 3.50 -3.98
N PHE A 232 -12.01 3.79 -4.95
CA PHE A 232 -11.54 2.76 -5.90
C PHE A 232 -10.07 2.38 -5.71
N GLN A 233 -9.30 3.12 -4.91
CA GLN A 233 -7.92 2.76 -4.56
C GLN A 233 -7.87 1.73 -3.41
N VAL A 234 -8.74 1.82 -2.40
CA VAL A 234 -8.61 1.01 -1.17
C VAL A 234 -9.92 0.32 -0.79
N ARG A 235 -9.93 -1.01 -0.97
CA ARG A 235 -11.00 -1.94 -0.56
C ARG A 235 -10.44 -3.06 0.34
N GLY A 236 -11.32 -3.83 0.97
CA GLY A 236 -10.96 -5.03 1.72
C GLY A 236 -10.02 -4.83 2.92
N ALA A 237 -9.44 -5.94 3.37
CA ALA A 237 -8.38 -5.99 4.38
C ALA A 237 -6.97 -5.80 3.78
N ASN A 238 -5.96 -5.61 4.64
CA ASN A 238 -4.55 -5.86 4.34
C ASN A 238 -4.01 -7.03 5.19
N ASP A 239 -2.74 -7.42 4.99
CA ASP A 239 -2.10 -8.56 5.67
C ASP A 239 -2.10 -8.49 7.19
N ASP A 240 -2.03 -7.29 7.74
CA ASP A 240 -2.04 -7.02 9.19
C ASP A 240 -3.47 -7.04 9.77
N GLY A 241 -4.50 -7.29 8.96
CA GLY A 241 -5.92 -7.34 9.36
C GLY A 241 -6.62 -5.99 9.43
N ASN A 242 -5.98 -4.89 9.01
CA ASN A 242 -6.65 -3.59 8.96
C ASN A 242 -7.58 -3.52 7.75
N VAL A 243 -8.80 -2.98 7.93
CA VAL A 243 -9.80 -2.88 6.84
C VAL A 243 -10.02 -1.45 6.36
N ALA A 244 -10.25 -1.32 5.06
CA ALA A 244 -10.70 -0.07 4.44
C ALA A 244 -11.96 0.45 5.14
N ASN A 245 -12.07 1.78 5.25
CA ASN A 245 -13.25 2.46 5.81
C ASN A 245 -13.59 2.10 7.26
N PHE A 246 -12.62 1.64 8.06
CA PHE A 246 -12.87 1.43 9.47
C PHE A 246 -13.19 2.76 10.16
N VAL A 247 -14.44 2.89 10.63
CA VAL A 247 -14.93 4.07 11.35
C VAL A 247 -15.56 3.64 12.67
N GLU A 248 -15.09 4.26 13.75
CA GLU A 248 -15.75 4.23 15.05
C GLU A 248 -16.72 5.42 15.12
N THR A 249 -18.01 5.15 15.31
CA THR A 249 -19.06 6.18 15.45
C THR A 249 -19.57 6.18 16.89
N GLU A 250 -19.38 7.28 17.61
CA GLU A 250 -19.84 7.50 18.98
C GLU A 250 -21.06 8.42 19.03
N GLN A 251 -22.11 7.98 19.72
CA GLN A 251 -23.29 8.75 20.10
C GLN A 251 -23.14 9.22 21.55
N LEU A 252 -22.92 10.52 21.75
CA LEU A 252 -22.53 11.12 23.03
C LEU A 252 -23.58 12.12 23.53
N ILE A 253 -23.89 12.05 24.82
CA ILE A 253 -24.75 12.99 25.55
C ILE A 253 -23.99 13.49 26.78
N CYS A 254 -23.65 14.78 26.82
CA CYS A 254 -23.22 15.45 28.05
C CYS A 254 -24.42 16.17 28.66
N LEU A 255 -24.74 15.91 29.92
CA LEU A 255 -25.92 16.42 30.62
C LEU A 255 -25.58 16.78 32.06
N GLY A 256 -25.39 18.08 32.35
CA GLY A 256 -25.01 18.52 33.68
C GLY A 256 -23.63 17.97 34.07
N ASP A 257 -23.59 17.09 35.08
CA ASP A 257 -22.40 16.36 35.51
C ASP A 257 -22.29 14.93 34.93
N GLN A 258 -23.24 14.53 34.07
CA GLN A 258 -23.32 13.18 33.51
C GLN A 258 -22.79 13.10 32.08
N THR A 259 -22.08 12.01 31.77
CA THR A 259 -21.64 11.66 30.41
C THR A 259 -22.20 10.30 30.03
N LEU A 260 -22.95 10.23 28.93
CA LEU A 260 -23.45 8.97 28.37
C LEU A 260 -22.92 8.80 26.94
N SER A 261 -22.32 7.64 26.64
CA SER A 261 -21.73 7.36 25.32
C SER A 261 -22.09 5.97 24.83
N PHE A 262 -22.35 5.83 23.53
CA PHE A 262 -22.57 4.53 22.87
C PHE A 262 -21.79 4.47 21.56
N VAL A 263 -20.93 3.45 21.44
CA VAL A 263 -20.02 3.25 20.31
C VAL A 263 -20.54 2.17 19.36
N GLN A 264 -20.50 2.44 18.07
CA GLN A 264 -20.70 1.47 16.99
C GLN A 264 -19.50 1.50 16.05
N ILE A 265 -19.22 0.41 15.35
CA ILE A 265 -18.15 0.36 14.34
C ILE A 265 -18.70 0.00 12.96
N ARG A 266 -17.98 0.43 11.91
CA ARG A 266 -18.21 0.00 10.53
C ARG A 266 -16.89 -0.13 9.78
N GLY A 267 -16.91 -0.85 8.67
CA GLY A 267 -15.77 -0.96 7.76
C GLY A 267 -16.07 -1.91 6.61
N SER A 268 -15.26 -1.87 5.55
CA SER A 268 -15.39 -2.77 4.40
C SER A 268 -15.35 -4.24 4.84
N VAL A 269 -15.88 -5.13 3.98
CA VAL A 269 -15.85 -6.58 4.22
C VAL A 269 -14.39 -7.02 4.45
N PRO A 270 -14.07 -7.72 5.55
CA PRO A 270 -12.70 -7.94 6.05
C PRO A 270 -11.92 -9.03 5.29
N LEU A 271 -12.02 -9.05 3.96
CA LEU A 271 -11.39 -10.03 3.08
C LEU A 271 -10.52 -9.32 2.03
N PHE A 272 -9.71 -10.07 1.28
CA PHE A 272 -8.93 -9.54 0.16
C PHE A 272 -9.78 -9.47 -1.12
N TRP A 273 -10.36 -8.29 -1.39
CA TRP A 273 -11.16 -8.04 -2.59
C TRP A 273 -10.95 -6.63 -3.15
N GLU A 274 -11.09 -6.54 -4.47
CA GLU A 274 -11.01 -5.33 -5.29
C GLU A 274 -12.30 -5.15 -6.10
N GLN A 275 -12.50 -3.94 -6.65
CA GLN A 275 -13.65 -3.62 -7.49
C GLN A 275 -13.17 -3.01 -8.80
N THR A 276 -13.13 -3.83 -9.86
CA THR A 276 -12.60 -3.42 -11.17
C THR A 276 -13.69 -2.71 -11.99
N GLY A 277 -13.28 -1.71 -12.77
CA GLY A 277 -14.14 -1.00 -13.72
C GLY A 277 -14.40 0.47 -13.36
N VAL A 278 -13.80 1.38 -14.16
CA VAL A 278 -13.99 2.84 -14.13
C VAL A 278 -15.25 3.28 -14.92
N GLN A 279 -15.72 2.43 -15.83
CA GLN A 279 -16.97 2.65 -16.59
C GLN A 279 -18.21 2.42 -15.72
N VAL A 280 -19.19 3.30 -15.86
CA VAL A 280 -20.43 3.30 -15.06
C VAL A 280 -21.29 2.07 -15.40
N GLY A 281 -21.47 1.17 -14.43
CA GLY A 281 -22.41 0.05 -14.50
C GLY A 281 -21.80 -1.35 -14.47
N ALA A 282 -20.49 -1.50 -14.69
CA ALA A 282 -19.81 -2.79 -14.79
C ALA A 282 -18.80 -3.06 -13.65
N HIS A 283 -19.13 -2.67 -12.42
CA HIS A 283 -18.26 -2.81 -11.24
C HIS A 283 -18.20 -4.25 -10.72
N LYS A 284 -17.45 -5.13 -11.41
CA LYS A 284 -17.23 -6.52 -10.98
C LYS A 284 -16.41 -6.55 -9.68
N ILE A 285 -16.75 -7.45 -8.75
CA ILE A 285 -15.96 -7.73 -7.55
C ILE A 285 -15.03 -8.89 -7.87
N LYS A 286 -13.74 -8.74 -7.56
CA LYS A 286 -12.71 -9.77 -7.71
C LYS A 286 -12.03 -9.99 -6.36
N PHE A 287 -11.79 -11.24 -5.98
CA PHE A 287 -10.93 -11.56 -4.85
C PHE A 287 -9.48 -11.54 -5.32
N SER A 288 -8.56 -10.99 -4.52
CA SER A 288 -7.13 -10.98 -4.85
C SER A 288 -6.35 -12.12 -4.17
N ARG A 289 -7.04 -12.98 -3.41
CA ARG A 289 -6.52 -14.17 -2.72
C ARG A 289 -7.56 -15.30 -2.66
N SER A 290 -7.10 -16.53 -2.46
CA SER A 290 -7.94 -17.69 -2.12
C SER A 290 -8.49 -17.60 -0.70
N PHE A 291 -9.49 -18.43 -0.37
CA PHE A 291 -10.12 -18.46 0.96
C PHE A 291 -9.10 -18.74 2.08
N GLU A 292 -8.23 -19.73 1.86
CA GLU A 292 -7.19 -20.14 2.81
C GLU A 292 -6.14 -19.03 3.00
N THR A 293 -5.77 -18.31 1.93
CA THR A 293 -4.74 -17.25 2.00
C THR A 293 -5.28 -15.86 2.38
N MET A 294 -6.60 -15.67 2.45
CA MET A 294 -7.22 -14.51 3.11
C MET A 294 -7.51 -14.75 4.60
N SER A 295 -7.65 -16.02 5.02
CA SER A 295 -8.04 -16.39 6.39
C SER A 295 -7.15 -15.78 7.50
N PRO A 296 -5.79 -15.74 7.39
CA PRO A 296 -4.96 -15.13 8.43
C PRO A 296 -5.25 -13.65 8.70
N ALA A 297 -5.49 -12.85 7.66
CA ALA A 297 -5.83 -11.44 7.80
C ALA A 297 -7.23 -11.24 8.40
N PHE A 298 -8.17 -12.13 8.06
CA PHE A 298 -9.52 -12.15 8.62
C PHE A 298 -9.50 -12.43 10.13
N GLU A 299 -8.74 -13.42 10.58
CA GLU A 299 -8.57 -13.71 12.01
C GLU A 299 -7.81 -12.59 12.76
N ARG A 300 -6.81 -11.96 12.12
CA ARG A 300 -6.15 -10.76 12.66
C ARG A 300 -7.14 -9.59 12.84
N HIS A 301 -8.05 -9.37 11.88
CA HIS A 301 -9.13 -8.38 12.00
C HIS A 301 -10.11 -8.71 13.14
N LEU A 302 -10.56 -9.98 13.26
CA LEU A 302 -11.47 -10.40 14.32
C LEU A 302 -10.86 -10.28 15.71
N ASN A 303 -9.60 -10.69 15.88
CA ASN A 303 -8.84 -10.54 17.12
C ASN A 303 -8.74 -9.04 17.52
N MET A 304 -8.35 -8.17 16.58
CA MET A 304 -8.29 -6.72 16.80
C MET A 304 -9.62 -6.15 17.32
N ILE A 305 -10.75 -6.42 16.64
CA ILE A 305 -12.03 -5.85 17.09
C ILE A 305 -12.51 -6.44 18.43
N ARG A 306 -12.26 -7.73 18.70
CA ARG A 306 -12.59 -8.33 20.01
C ARG A 306 -11.77 -7.68 21.13
N ARG A 307 -10.45 -7.56 20.95
CA ARG A 307 -9.55 -6.90 21.92
C ARG A 307 -9.94 -5.45 22.20
N GLU A 308 -10.24 -4.68 21.16
CA GLU A 308 -10.38 -3.22 21.27
C GLU A 308 -11.80 -2.77 21.64
N TYR A 309 -12.81 -3.62 21.41
CA TYR A 309 -14.23 -3.29 21.57
C TYR A 309 -15.08 -4.32 22.35
N GLY A 310 -14.52 -5.46 22.74
CA GLY A 310 -15.25 -6.54 23.39
C GLY A 310 -16.11 -7.36 22.43
N GLN A 311 -17.26 -7.85 22.91
CA GLN A 311 -18.16 -8.74 22.16
C GLN A 311 -18.66 -8.13 20.84
N GLN A 312 -18.96 -8.95 19.82
CA GLN A 312 -19.25 -8.48 18.47
C GLN A 312 -20.57 -9.03 17.89
N VAL A 313 -21.36 -8.12 17.31
CA VAL A 313 -22.42 -8.47 16.32
C VAL A 313 -21.96 -8.00 14.95
N LEU A 314 -21.87 -8.90 13.98
CA LEU A 314 -21.54 -8.59 12.59
C LEU A 314 -22.82 -8.47 11.75
N ILE A 315 -23.15 -7.27 11.28
CA ILE A 315 -24.29 -7.04 10.37
C ILE A 315 -23.79 -6.80 8.95
N ASN A 316 -24.10 -7.74 8.06
CA ASN A 316 -23.76 -7.71 6.65
C ASN A 316 -24.94 -7.20 5.80
N LEU A 317 -24.78 -6.03 5.18
CA LEU A 317 -25.79 -5.33 4.38
C LEU A 317 -25.62 -5.51 2.86
N LEU A 318 -24.84 -6.50 2.42
CA LEU A 318 -24.71 -6.88 1.01
C LEU A 318 -26.02 -7.49 0.48
N GLY A 319 -26.39 -7.12 -0.74
CA GLY A 319 -27.61 -7.57 -1.39
C GLY A 319 -27.43 -8.77 -2.32
N SER A 320 -28.53 -9.43 -2.65
CA SER A 320 -28.59 -10.70 -3.40
C SER A 320 -28.40 -10.52 -4.92
N LYS A 321 -27.53 -9.58 -5.32
CA LYS A 321 -27.17 -9.33 -6.73
C LYS A 321 -25.81 -9.93 -7.04
N GLU A 322 -25.64 -10.33 -8.30
CA GLU A 322 -24.37 -10.79 -8.87
C GLU A 322 -23.21 -9.88 -8.46
N GLY A 323 -22.13 -10.48 -7.93
CA GLY A 323 -21.04 -9.76 -7.27
C GLY A 323 -21.24 -9.62 -5.75
N GLU A 324 -22.25 -8.87 -5.29
CA GLU A 324 -22.49 -8.67 -3.84
C GLU A 324 -22.82 -10.00 -3.12
N THR A 325 -23.51 -10.94 -3.78
CA THR A 325 -23.77 -12.29 -3.26
C THR A 325 -22.45 -13.03 -2.95
N ASN A 326 -21.52 -13.12 -3.90
CA ASN A 326 -20.27 -13.87 -3.75
C ASN A 326 -19.42 -13.33 -2.59
N LEU A 327 -19.37 -12.00 -2.42
CA LEU A 327 -18.66 -11.36 -1.31
C LEU A 327 -19.36 -11.61 0.04
N SER A 328 -20.69 -11.73 0.03
CA SER A 328 -21.49 -12.10 1.21
C SER A 328 -21.24 -13.55 1.64
N GLU A 329 -21.22 -14.48 0.68
CA GLU A 329 -20.98 -15.91 0.90
C GLU A 329 -19.55 -16.18 1.41
N ALA A 330 -18.54 -15.56 0.81
CA ALA A 330 -17.15 -15.67 1.25
C ALA A 330 -16.96 -15.13 2.69
N PHE A 331 -17.61 -14.01 3.02
CA PHE A 331 -17.57 -13.44 4.37
C PHE A 331 -18.30 -14.33 5.39
N GLN A 332 -19.47 -14.87 5.04
CA GLN A 332 -20.18 -15.82 5.88
C GLN A 332 -19.36 -17.10 6.11
N ARG A 333 -18.69 -17.63 5.07
CA ARG A 333 -17.81 -18.81 5.21
C ARG A 333 -16.66 -18.52 6.16
N SER A 334 -15.99 -17.37 6.01
CA SER A 334 -14.88 -16.95 6.88
C SER A 334 -15.34 -16.85 8.35
N VAL A 335 -16.51 -16.23 8.59
CA VAL A 335 -17.11 -16.16 9.93
C VAL A 335 -17.42 -17.55 10.49
N VAL A 336 -18.06 -18.44 9.72
CA VAL A 336 -18.45 -19.78 10.18
C VAL A 336 -17.23 -20.66 10.51
N SER A 337 -16.14 -20.51 9.75
CA SER A 337 -14.91 -21.26 9.92
C SER A 337 -13.97 -20.70 11.00
N SER A 338 -14.19 -19.48 11.49
CA SER A 338 -13.34 -18.84 12.49
C SER A 338 -13.43 -19.51 13.87
N PRO A 339 -12.31 -19.65 14.61
CA PRO A 339 -12.34 -20.05 16.01
C PRO A 339 -13.16 -19.11 16.91
N TYR A 340 -13.43 -17.86 16.50
CA TYR A 340 -14.25 -16.90 17.26
C TYR A 340 -15.77 -17.04 17.02
N ASN A 341 -16.20 -17.88 16.07
CA ASN A 341 -17.60 -18.04 15.65
C ASN A 341 -18.56 -18.29 16.84
N ALA A 342 -18.20 -19.20 17.75
CA ALA A 342 -19.04 -19.60 18.89
C ALA A 342 -19.35 -18.45 19.88
N GLY A 343 -18.59 -17.35 19.85
CA GLY A 343 -18.77 -16.17 20.69
C GLY A 343 -19.10 -14.90 19.90
N MET A 344 -19.77 -15.02 18.74
CA MET A 344 -20.04 -13.89 17.84
C MET A 344 -21.36 -14.05 17.08
N THR A 345 -22.18 -13.01 16.99
CA THR A 345 -23.45 -13.06 16.25
C THR A 345 -23.26 -12.55 14.82
N TYR A 346 -23.56 -13.38 13.80
CA TYR A 346 -23.58 -12.96 12.39
C TYR A 346 -25.01 -12.80 11.88
N ILE A 347 -25.28 -11.68 11.21
CA ILE A 347 -26.58 -11.34 10.63
C ILE A 347 -26.36 -10.87 9.19
N HIS A 348 -26.84 -11.66 8.22
CA HIS A 348 -27.06 -11.16 6.86
C HIS A 348 -28.43 -10.50 6.75
N PHE A 349 -28.48 -9.30 6.16
CA PHE A 349 -29.69 -8.52 5.95
C PHE A 349 -29.59 -7.80 4.60
N ASP A 350 -30.26 -8.31 3.57
CA ASP A 350 -30.31 -7.67 2.25
C ASP A 350 -31.09 -6.35 2.34
N TYR A 351 -30.35 -5.26 2.54
CA TYR A 351 -30.91 -3.92 2.67
C TYR A 351 -31.68 -3.49 1.41
N HIS A 352 -31.30 -3.95 0.22
CA HIS A 352 -31.97 -3.60 -1.03
C HIS A 352 -33.31 -4.32 -1.21
N ALA A 353 -33.41 -5.57 -0.73
CA ALA A 353 -34.68 -6.30 -0.70
C ALA A 353 -35.60 -5.74 0.40
N ASN A 354 -35.09 -5.62 1.62
CA ASN A 354 -35.89 -5.38 2.83
C ASN A 354 -36.35 -3.92 2.95
N VAL A 355 -35.49 -2.94 2.65
CA VAL A 355 -35.79 -1.49 2.78
C VAL A 355 -36.30 -0.91 1.44
N ARG A 356 -36.80 -1.76 0.55
CA ARG A 356 -37.21 -1.36 -0.82
C ARG A 356 -38.35 -0.34 -0.78
N GLY A 357 -38.08 0.84 -1.37
CA GLY A 357 -38.99 1.97 -1.41
C GLY A 357 -38.93 2.89 -0.18
N GLY A 358 -37.93 2.74 0.69
CA GLY A 358 -37.79 3.55 1.91
C GLY A 358 -38.66 3.08 3.08
N ARG A 359 -39.28 1.90 2.98
CA ARG A 359 -40.04 1.26 4.06
C ARG A 359 -39.05 0.69 5.08
N THR A 360 -38.87 1.40 6.18
CA THR A 360 -37.95 1.02 7.28
C THR A 360 -38.52 -0.05 8.21
N ASP A 361 -39.76 -0.48 8.01
CA ASP A 361 -40.49 -1.42 8.88
C ASP A 361 -39.71 -2.73 9.08
N ALA A 362 -39.02 -3.22 8.05
CA ALA A 362 -38.17 -4.42 8.10
C ALA A 362 -36.96 -4.30 9.04
N LEU A 363 -36.51 -3.09 9.39
CA LEU A 363 -35.50 -2.90 10.45
C LEU A 363 -36.10 -3.24 11.82
N VAL A 364 -37.39 -2.96 12.01
CA VAL A 364 -38.12 -3.26 13.25
C VAL A 364 -38.53 -4.73 13.30
N SER A 365 -39.06 -5.32 12.22
CA SER A 365 -39.55 -6.70 12.23
C SER A 365 -38.47 -7.77 12.07
N ASP A 366 -37.43 -7.51 11.25
CA ASP A 366 -36.53 -8.58 10.80
C ASP A 366 -35.10 -8.44 11.37
N LEU A 367 -34.73 -7.23 11.83
CA LEU A 367 -33.40 -6.94 12.37
C LEU A 367 -33.41 -6.74 13.89
N LYS A 368 -34.35 -5.95 14.44
CA LYS A 368 -34.43 -5.64 15.88
C LYS A 368 -34.35 -6.89 16.76
N ASP A 369 -35.20 -7.90 16.49
CA ASP A 369 -35.31 -9.10 17.33
C ASP A 369 -34.02 -9.94 17.35
N LYS A 370 -33.14 -9.80 16.35
CA LYS A 370 -31.83 -10.47 16.28
C LYS A 370 -30.72 -9.69 17.01
N ILE A 371 -30.93 -8.42 17.32
CA ILE A 371 -29.93 -7.53 17.94
C ILE A 371 -30.30 -7.06 19.35
N ASP A 372 -31.57 -7.18 19.75
CA ASP A 372 -32.10 -6.67 21.03
C ASP A 372 -31.37 -7.26 22.24
N GLN A 373 -31.20 -8.58 22.28
CA GLN A 373 -30.48 -9.27 23.35
C GLN A 373 -28.99 -8.90 23.38
N PRO A 374 -28.22 -9.04 22.27
CA PRO A 374 -26.82 -8.59 22.23
C PRO A 374 -26.62 -7.12 22.64
N ILE A 375 -27.42 -6.19 22.12
CA ILE A 375 -27.28 -4.75 22.46
C ILE A 375 -27.58 -4.49 23.94
N THR A 376 -28.60 -5.16 24.50
CA THR A 376 -28.92 -5.06 25.94
C THR A 376 -27.79 -5.63 26.82
N GLN A 377 -27.09 -6.66 26.34
CA GLN A 377 -25.91 -7.23 27.01
C GLN A 377 -24.67 -6.33 26.87
N PHE A 378 -24.48 -5.69 25.71
CA PHE A 378 -23.34 -4.82 25.42
C PHE A 378 -23.35 -3.51 26.20
N ARG A 379 -24.53 -3.06 26.67
CA ARG A 379 -24.72 -1.80 27.41
C ARG A 379 -24.24 -0.57 26.61
N TYR A 380 -24.07 0.53 27.33
CA TYR A 380 -23.47 1.78 26.88
C TYR A 380 -22.64 2.34 28.05
N PHE A 381 -21.81 3.35 27.81
CA PHE A 381 -21.07 4.04 28.86
C PHE A 381 -21.95 5.05 29.61
N HIS A 382 -21.86 5.07 30.94
CA HIS A 382 -22.44 6.14 31.78
C HIS A 382 -21.46 6.49 32.90
N SER A 383 -21.09 7.78 33.00
CA SER A 383 -20.47 8.37 34.20
C SER A 383 -21.30 9.52 34.75
N SER A 384 -21.08 9.82 36.03
CA SER A 384 -21.52 11.06 36.67
C SER A 384 -20.56 11.42 37.80
N LYS A 385 -20.32 12.72 38.00
CA LYS A 385 -19.43 13.21 39.07
C LYS A 385 -19.85 12.74 40.47
N ALA A 386 -21.15 12.49 40.66
CA ALA A 386 -21.69 11.98 41.92
C ALA A 386 -21.40 10.48 42.19
N ASN A 387 -21.27 9.65 41.15
CA ASN A 387 -21.20 8.18 41.28
C ASN A 387 -19.99 7.52 40.61
N GLY A 388 -19.16 8.28 39.89
CA GLY A 388 -18.15 7.73 38.98
C GLY A 388 -18.76 7.06 37.75
N VAL A 389 -18.10 6.04 37.23
CA VAL A 389 -18.59 5.20 36.12
C VAL A 389 -19.61 4.19 36.65
N THR A 390 -20.85 4.28 36.19
CA THR A 390 -21.97 3.41 36.59
C THR A 390 -22.22 2.28 35.61
N GLU A 391 -22.01 2.50 34.31
CA GLU A 391 -22.14 1.50 33.23
C GLU A 391 -20.93 1.59 32.29
N LYS A 392 -20.46 0.43 31.81
CA LYS A 392 -19.42 0.31 30.77
C LYS A 392 -19.98 -0.47 29.59
N GLN A 393 -19.74 0.04 28.37
CA GLN A 393 -19.99 -0.74 27.15
C GLN A 393 -18.98 -1.89 27.03
N SER A 394 -19.45 -3.10 26.71
CA SER A 394 -18.70 -4.36 26.70
C SER A 394 -18.72 -5.10 25.34
N GLY A 395 -19.34 -4.50 24.33
CA GLY A 395 -19.38 -5.00 22.97
C GLY A 395 -19.85 -3.95 21.97
N THR A 396 -19.64 -4.21 20.67
CA THR A 396 -20.07 -3.31 19.59
C THR A 396 -20.78 -4.03 18.46
N VAL A 397 -21.71 -3.33 17.82
CA VAL A 397 -22.23 -3.75 16.52
C VAL A 397 -21.28 -3.25 15.42
N ARG A 398 -20.78 -4.19 14.60
CA ARG A 398 -20.02 -3.92 13.39
C ARG A 398 -20.91 -4.04 12.17
N THR A 399 -21.24 -2.90 11.56
CA THR A 399 -21.99 -2.88 10.29
C THR A 399 -21.04 -2.88 9.09
N ASN A 400 -21.30 -3.68 8.07
CA ASN A 400 -20.58 -3.63 6.80
C ASN A 400 -21.49 -3.72 5.58
N CYS A 401 -20.96 -3.25 4.47
CA CYS A 401 -21.62 -3.08 3.19
C CYS A 401 -20.51 -2.99 2.12
N LEU A 402 -20.87 -2.98 0.84
CA LEU A 402 -19.91 -2.76 -0.25
C LEU A 402 -19.12 -1.45 -0.04
N ASP A 403 -19.85 -0.34 0.16
CA ASP A 403 -19.26 1.01 0.26
C ASP A 403 -19.24 1.61 1.68
N CYS A 404 -19.93 1.00 2.65
CA CYS A 404 -20.02 1.49 4.04
C CYS A 404 -20.46 2.98 4.21
N LEU A 405 -21.23 3.48 3.23
CA LEU A 405 -21.88 4.79 3.25
C LEU A 405 -23.36 4.69 3.68
N ASP A 406 -24.29 4.87 2.74
CA ASP A 406 -25.69 5.20 3.01
C ASP A 406 -26.43 4.07 3.74
N ARG A 407 -26.30 2.82 3.26
CA ARG A 407 -26.90 1.61 3.88
C ARG A 407 -26.47 1.42 5.35
N THR A 408 -25.17 1.54 5.62
CA THR A 408 -24.62 1.41 6.99
C THR A 408 -25.01 2.58 7.87
N ASN A 409 -25.06 3.80 7.36
CA ASN A 409 -25.47 4.95 8.15
C ASN A 409 -26.93 4.82 8.60
N ALA A 410 -27.83 4.36 7.73
CA ALA A 410 -29.23 4.09 8.08
C ALA A 410 -29.36 3.04 9.20
N VAL A 411 -28.60 1.95 9.13
CA VAL A 411 -28.62 0.90 10.19
C VAL A 411 -27.98 1.39 11.48
N GLN A 412 -26.84 2.11 11.42
CA GLN A 412 -26.24 2.71 12.63
C GLN A 412 -27.15 3.78 13.27
N THR A 413 -27.91 4.53 12.47
CA THR A 413 -28.94 5.47 12.94
C THR A 413 -30.05 4.74 13.70
N PHE A 414 -30.59 3.66 13.12
CA PHE A 414 -31.63 2.85 13.74
C PHE A 414 -31.17 2.30 15.10
N ILE A 415 -29.97 1.71 15.15
CA ILE A 415 -29.38 1.16 16.39
C ILE A 415 -29.11 2.26 17.42
N GLY A 416 -28.57 3.41 16.99
CA GLY A 416 -28.34 4.56 17.86
C GLY A 416 -29.64 5.09 18.49
N LEU A 417 -30.72 5.17 17.71
CA LEU A 417 -32.04 5.59 18.18
C LEU A 417 -32.74 4.55 19.07
N LEU A 418 -32.41 3.25 18.97
CA LEU A 418 -32.86 2.24 19.95
C LEU A 418 -32.17 2.48 21.30
N VAL A 419 -30.84 2.55 21.31
CA VAL A 419 -30.03 2.72 22.54
C VAL A 419 -30.26 4.08 23.20
N LEU A 420 -30.55 5.12 22.42
CA LEU A 420 -30.90 6.45 22.92
C LEU A 420 -32.05 6.43 23.95
N ASN A 421 -33.03 5.54 23.79
CA ASN A 421 -34.15 5.42 24.73
C ASN A 421 -33.67 4.92 26.10
N GLU A 422 -32.74 3.97 26.12
CA GLU A 422 -32.16 3.43 27.36
C GLU A 422 -31.17 4.41 28.00
N GLN A 423 -30.38 5.15 27.20
CA GLN A 423 -29.57 6.27 27.69
C GLN A 423 -30.44 7.33 28.39
N LEU A 424 -31.55 7.74 27.77
CA LEU A 424 -32.45 8.76 28.32
C LEU A 424 -33.28 8.28 29.52
N LYS A 425 -33.55 6.98 29.64
CA LYS A 425 -34.11 6.39 30.87
C LYS A 425 -33.17 6.58 32.06
N SER A 426 -31.91 6.14 31.94
CA SER A 426 -30.91 6.27 33.03
C SER A 426 -30.52 7.73 33.33
N ALA A 427 -30.60 8.62 32.33
CA ALA A 427 -30.47 10.06 32.53
C ALA A 427 -31.70 10.74 33.20
N GLY A 428 -32.69 9.97 33.68
CA GLY A 428 -33.85 10.49 34.41
C GLY A 428 -34.94 11.12 33.53
N PHE A 429 -34.99 10.79 32.23
CA PHE A 429 -35.98 11.31 31.27
C PHE A 429 -36.97 10.26 30.74
N GLY A 430 -36.93 9.01 31.22
CA GLY A 430 -37.81 7.92 30.76
C GLY A 430 -39.30 8.29 30.74
N ASP A 431 -39.82 8.87 31.83
CA ASP A 431 -41.24 9.25 31.96
C ASP A 431 -41.59 10.60 31.29
N LYS A 432 -40.67 11.19 30.50
CA LYS A 432 -40.83 12.53 29.91
C LYS A 432 -40.90 12.45 28.38
N PRO A 433 -42.03 11.99 27.79
CA PRO A 433 -42.13 11.72 26.34
C PRO A 433 -41.87 12.94 25.45
N GLN A 434 -42.16 14.16 25.93
CA GLN A 434 -41.87 15.42 25.23
C GLN A 434 -40.37 15.81 25.23
N VAL A 435 -39.56 15.22 26.11
CA VAL A 435 -38.09 15.34 26.09
C VAL A 435 -37.50 14.26 25.19
N LEU A 436 -38.00 13.02 25.33
CA LEU A 436 -37.62 11.87 24.52
C LEU A 436 -37.77 12.13 23.01
N SER A 437 -38.94 12.62 22.57
CA SER A 437 -39.20 12.91 21.15
C SER A 437 -38.26 13.98 20.57
N ARG A 438 -37.92 15.01 21.35
CA ARG A 438 -36.97 16.07 20.94
C ARG A 438 -35.56 15.52 20.77
N PHE A 439 -35.10 14.66 21.68
CA PHE A 439 -33.81 13.98 21.53
C PHE A 439 -33.80 13.03 20.33
N GLN A 440 -34.85 12.23 20.13
CA GLN A 440 -34.97 11.32 18.98
C GLN A 440 -34.90 12.08 17.65
N GLN A 441 -35.64 13.18 17.50
CA GLN A 441 -35.58 14.04 16.32
C GLN A 441 -34.17 14.63 16.13
N LEU A 442 -33.59 15.19 17.20
CA LEU A 442 -32.26 15.81 17.14
C LEU A 442 -31.17 14.80 16.75
N PHE A 443 -31.22 13.59 17.29
CA PHE A 443 -30.28 12.52 16.92
C PHE A 443 -30.50 12.01 15.50
N ALA A 444 -31.73 11.93 14.99
CA ALA A 444 -31.96 11.61 13.58
C ALA A 444 -31.35 12.65 12.63
N ASP A 445 -31.43 13.95 12.97
CA ASP A 445 -30.79 15.03 12.20
C ASP A 445 -29.25 14.98 12.33
N LEU A 446 -28.71 14.72 13.53
CA LEU A 446 -27.27 14.49 13.75
C LEU A 446 -26.75 13.30 12.92
N TRP A 447 -27.44 12.16 12.96
CA TRP A 447 -27.07 10.96 12.21
C TRP A 447 -27.14 11.17 10.69
N THR A 448 -28.06 12.02 10.21
CA THR A 448 -28.14 12.45 8.81
C THR A 448 -26.91 13.27 8.41
N GLN A 449 -26.52 14.26 9.23
CA GLN A 449 -25.30 15.07 9.00
C GLN A 449 -24.04 14.21 9.05
N ASN A 450 -23.94 13.28 10.00
CA ASN A 450 -22.82 12.33 10.13
C ASN A 450 -22.62 11.46 8.87
N GLY A 451 -23.71 10.94 8.29
CA GLY A 451 -23.66 10.21 7.02
C GLY A 451 -23.15 11.09 5.87
N ASP A 452 -23.59 12.35 5.82
CA ASP A 452 -23.16 13.32 4.82
C ASP A 452 -21.67 13.69 4.95
N HIS A 453 -21.11 13.70 6.17
CA HIS A 453 -19.67 13.89 6.40
C HIS A 453 -18.84 12.69 5.94
N VAL A 454 -19.14 11.47 6.42
CA VAL A 454 -18.33 10.28 6.10
C VAL A 454 -18.41 9.93 4.60
N SER A 455 -19.53 10.23 3.94
CA SER A 455 -19.63 10.16 2.48
C SER A 455 -18.62 11.06 1.75
N ARG A 456 -18.37 12.29 2.23
CA ARG A 456 -17.41 13.23 1.62
C ARG A 456 -15.95 12.77 1.79
N ILE A 457 -15.63 12.07 2.87
CA ILE A 457 -14.30 11.46 3.08
C ILE A 457 -14.04 10.43 1.98
N TYR A 458 -14.96 9.48 1.78
CA TYR A 458 -14.71 8.31 0.95
C TYR A 458 -15.02 8.50 -0.53
N ALA A 459 -16.14 9.16 -0.85
CA ALA A 459 -16.68 9.27 -2.22
C ALA A 459 -16.82 10.71 -2.71
N GLY A 460 -16.11 11.67 -2.08
CA GLY A 460 -15.99 13.08 -2.47
C GLY A 460 -17.26 13.94 -2.32
N THR A 461 -18.45 13.33 -2.33
CA THR A 461 -19.75 13.99 -2.21
C THR A 461 -20.50 13.59 -0.93
N GLY A 462 -21.46 14.42 -0.51
CA GLY A 462 -22.39 14.04 0.56
C GLY A 462 -23.22 12.80 0.22
N ALA A 463 -23.92 12.28 1.22
CA ALA A 463 -24.74 11.07 1.11
C ALA A 463 -25.87 11.22 0.06
N LEU A 464 -26.46 10.12 -0.39
CA LEU A 464 -27.68 10.21 -1.20
C LEU A 464 -28.88 10.34 -0.24
N ASP A 465 -29.63 11.45 -0.35
CA ASP A 465 -30.65 11.79 0.66
C ASP A 465 -32.03 11.19 0.37
N GLY A 466 -32.28 10.75 -0.87
CA GLY A 466 -33.52 10.11 -1.31
C GLY A 466 -34.73 11.06 -1.37
N LYS A 467 -34.59 12.29 -0.89
CA LYS A 467 -35.63 13.32 -0.79
C LYS A 467 -35.64 14.23 -2.03
N SER A 468 -34.50 14.42 -2.69
CA SER A 468 -34.41 15.22 -3.92
C SER A 468 -33.64 14.51 -5.03
N LYS A 469 -34.39 13.93 -5.99
CA LYS A 469 -33.84 13.24 -7.18
C LYS A 469 -32.87 14.11 -8.01
N LEU A 470 -33.07 15.43 -8.06
CA LEU A 470 -32.17 16.36 -8.76
C LEU A 470 -30.84 16.53 -8.00
N LYS A 471 -30.90 16.66 -6.67
CA LYS A 471 -29.71 16.79 -5.81
C LYS A 471 -28.93 15.49 -5.75
N ASP A 472 -29.60 14.34 -5.65
CA ASP A 472 -28.98 13.02 -5.71
C ASP A 472 -28.38 12.74 -7.09
N GLY A 473 -29.05 13.15 -8.17
CA GLY A 473 -28.51 13.10 -9.54
C GLY A 473 -27.21 13.90 -9.67
N ALA A 474 -27.20 15.15 -9.21
CA ALA A 474 -25.99 15.98 -9.20
C ALA A 474 -24.89 15.38 -8.31
N ARG A 475 -25.21 14.91 -7.09
CA ARG A 475 -24.26 14.22 -6.19
C ARG A 475 -23.69 12.94 -6.80
N SER A 476 -24.46 12.24 -7.63
CA SER A 476 -24.02 11.05 -8.37
C SER A 476 -23.04 11.41 -9.49
N VAL A 477 -23.35 12.41 -10.33
CA VAL A 477 -22.45 12.88 -11.40
C VAL A 477 -21.14 13.42 -10.83
N SER A 478 -21.19 14.26 -9.79
CA SER A 478 -19.99 14.77 -9.12
C SER A 478 -19.15 13.65 -8.50
N ARG A 479 -19.79 12.61 -7.93
CA ARG A 479 -19.12 11.43 -7.39
C ARG A 479 -18.37 10.67 -8.50
N THR A 480 -19.01 10.41 -9.64
CA THR A 480 -18.34 9.79 -10.81
C THR A 480 -17.15 10.61 -11.30
N LEU A 481 -17.27 11.94 -11.36
CA LEU A 481 -16.15 12.81 -11.77
C LEU A 481 -14.97 12.76 -10.78
N GLN A 482 -15.25 12.82 -9.47
CA GLN A 482 -14.21 12.79 -8.43
C GLN A 482 -13.48 11.44 -8.40
N ASN A 483 -14.24 10.34 -8.37
CA ASN A 483 -13.73 8.97 -8.37
C ASN A 483 -12.80 8.68 -9.56
N ASN A 484 -13.04 9.29 -10.71
CA ASN A 484 -12.35 8.97 -11.96
C ASN A 484 -11.17 9.91 -12.28
N LEU A 485 -11.05 11.06 -11.60
CA LEU A 485 -10.03 12.09 -11.92
C LEU A 485 -9.19 12.57 -10.72
N PHE A 486 -9.69 12.46 -9.49
CA PHE A 486 -9.05 13.07 -8.30
C PHE A 486 -8.77 12.09 -7.15
N ASP A 487 -9.27 10.86 -7.23
CA ASP A 487 -9.10 9.83 -6.20
C ASP A 487 -7.62 9.48 -5.97
N THR A 488 -6.81 9.35 -7.04
CA THR A 488 -5.37 9.06 -6.95
C THR A 488 -4.59 10.15 -6.21
N SER A 489 -4.75 11.42 -6.62
CA SER A 489 -4.07 12.55 -5.97
C SER A 489 -4.50 12.75 -4.51
N LYS A 490 -5.73 12.35 -4.16
CA LYS A 490 -6.20 12.32 -2.79
C LYS A 490 -5.58 11.17 -1.98
N GLN A 491 -5.35 10.01 -2.59
CA GLN A 491 -4.61 8.90 -1.98
C GLN A 491 -3.15 9.30 -1.71
N GLU A 492 -2.45 9.84 -2.71
CA GLU A 492 -1.08 10.37 -2.58
C GLU A 492 -0.97 11.37 -1.41
N ALA A 493 -1.93 12.28 -1.28
CA ALA A 493 -1.99 13.24 -0.18
C ALA A 493 -2.22 12.60 1.20
N MET A 494 -2.97 11.49 1.29
CA MET A 494 -3.13 10.72 2.54
C MET A 494 -1.83 9.97 2.88
N ASP A 495 -1.17 9.38 1.89
CA ASP A 495 0.04 8.60 2.07
C ASP A 495 1.21 9.52 2.50
N ILE A 496 1.31 10.73 1.94
CA ILE A 496 2.26 11.77 2.41
C ILE A 496 1.99 12.16 3.88
N LEU A 497 0.72 12.31 4.28
CA LEU A 497 0.36 12.67 5.66
C LEU A 497 0.67 11.56 6.68
N LEU A 498 0.56 10.29 6.27
CA LEU A 498 0.68 9.13 7.16
C LEU A 498 2.06 8.47 7.15
N ALA A 499 2.85 8.59 6.07
CA ALA A 499 4.18 8.01 5.93
C ALA A 499 5.32 9.05 5.84
N GLY A 500 5.04 10.27 5.37
CA GLY A 500 6.03 11.35 5.26
C GLY A 500 7.28 10.94 4.49
N ALA A 501 8.44 11.01 5.15
CA ALA A 501 9.75 10.69 4.57
C ALA A 501 9.92 9.21 4.19
N LEU A 502 9.16 8.30 4.82
CA LEU A 502 9.23 6.86 4.52
C LEU A 502 8.47 6.49 3.23
N LEU A 503 7.79 7.43 2.58
CA LEU A 503 7.09 7.15 1.33
C LEU A 503 8.10 6.87 0.20
N ASN A 504 7.97 5.69 -0.42
CA ASN A 504 8.75 5.21 -1.57
C ASN A 504 10.29 5.28 -1.36
N THR A 505 10.77 4.85 -0.19
CA THR A 505 12.21 4.69 0.10
C THR A 505 12.61 3.23 0.27
N GLU A 506 13.83 2.86 -0.16
CA GLU A 506 14.36 1.50 0.08
C GLU A 506 14.45 1.17 1.58
N VAL A 507 14.67 2.18 2.44
CA VAL A 507 14.64 2.05 3.90
C VAL A 507 13.25 1.62 4.39
N SER A 508 12.18 2.22 3.85
CA SER A 508 10.80 1.84 4.13
C SER A 508 10.43 0.49 3.53
N ASP A 509 10.91 0.16 2.33
CA ASP A 509 10.68 -1.15 1.71
C ASP A 509 11.28 -2.26 2.57
N ARG A 510 12.54 -2.07 3.01
CA ARG A 510 13.18 -2.95 3.99
C ARG A 510 12.46 -2.95 5.34
N ALA A 511 11.89 -1.84 5.78
CA ALA A 511 11.06 -1.80 7.00
C ALA A 511 9.79 -2.63 6.88
N ARG A 512 9.05 -2.51 5.76
CA ARG A 512 7.85 -3.32 5.51
C ARG A 512 8.19 -4.82 5.42
N THR A 513 9.33 -5.15 4.81
CA THR A 513 9.77 -6.54 4.68
C THR A 513 10.30 -7.14 5.98
N VAL A 514 11.14 -6.43 6.73
CA VAL A 514 11.88 -7.00 7.87
C VAL A 514 11.16 -6.81 9.22
N LEU A 515 10.40 -5.71 9.39
CA LEU A 515 9.88 -5.29 10.70
C LEU A 515 8.40 -5.62 10.92
N PRO A 516 8.00 -5.94 12.17
CA PRO A 516 6.59 -6.09 12.55
C PRO A 516 5.84 -4.76 12.40
N PHE A 517 4.51 -4.81 12.21
CA PHE A 517 3.68 -3.65 11.86
C PHE A 517 3.87 -2.44 12.79
N ASN A 518 4.00 -2.69 14.11
CA ASN A 518 4.22 -1.70 15.15
C ASN A 518 5.57 -0.96 15.08
N LEU A 519 6.53 -1.46 14.28
CA LEU A 519 7.84 -0.84 14.07
C LEU A 519 8.06 -0.27 12.66
N ARG A 520 7.18 -0.55 11.69
CA ARG A 520 7.31 -0.09 10.28
C ARG A 520 7.27 1.44 10.11
N GLN A 521 6.80 2.19 11.12
CA GLN A 521 6.66 3.65 11.10
C GLN A 521 7.64 4.37 12.05
N VAL A 522 8.64 3.67 12.58
CA VAL A 522 9.67 4.27 13.43
C VAL A 522 10.57 5.19 12.57
N PRO A 523 11.02 6.36 13.06
CA PRO A 523 11.86 7.28 12.28
C PRO A 523 13.14 6.67 11.71
N GLU A 524 13.55 7.18 10.54
CA GLU A 524 14.72 6.71 9.76
C GLU A 524 16.03 6.66 10.56
N PHE A 525 16.22 7.57 11.52
CA PHE A 525 17.40 7.62 12.39
C PHE A 525 17.52 6.42 13.35
N LEU A 526 16.41 5.70 13.62
CA LEU A 526 16.39 4.45 14.39
C LEU A 526 16.38 3.22 13.47
N LEU A 527 15.71 3.31 12.30
CA LEU A 527 15.74 2.25 11.28
C LEU A 527 17.18 2.00 10.77
N SER A 528 17.96 3.06 10.59
CA SER A 528 19.30 2.98 10.01
C SER A 528 20.31 2.20 10.89
N PRO A 529 20.39 2.40 12.22
CA PRO A 529 21.12 1.49 13.11
C PRO A 529 20.52 0.08 13.17
N LEU A 530 19.19 -0.05 13.20
CA LEU A 530 18.51 -1.34 13.31
C LEU A 530 18.83 -2.26 12.12
N PHE A 531 18.85 -1.75 10.90
CA PHE A 531 19.23 -2.54 9.71
C PHE A 531 20.72 -2.85 9.59
N ARG A 532 21.60 -2.19 10.35
CA ARG A 532 23.03 -2.61 10.48
C ARG A 532 23.18 -3.80 11.42
N ARG A 533 22.23 -3.98 12.35
CA ARG A 533 22.17 -5.05 13.36
C ARG A 533 21.15 -6.14 13.01
N MET A 534 20.73 -6.21 11.74
CA MET A 534 19.70 -7.14 11.26
C MET A 534 20.04 -8.60 11.56
N ASP A 535 21.32 -8.96 11.46
CA ASP A 535 21.83 -10.32 11.69
C ASP A 535 21.81 -10.74 13.18
N GLU A 536 21.48 -9.83 14.12
CA GLU A 536 21.27 -10.15 15.55
C GLU A 536 19.83 -10.55 15.89
N PHE A 537 18.89 -10.32 14.97
CA PHE A 537 17.47 -10.63 15.15
C PHE A 537 16.83 -11.36 13.95
N SER A 538 17.62 -11.64 12.91
CA SER A 538 17.17 -12.34 11.71
C SER A 538 18.15 -13.43 11.30
N GLN A 539 17.61 -14.56 10.89
CA GLN A 539 18.33 -15.74 10.41
C GLN A 539 17.76 -16.15 9.05
N THR A 540 18.43 -17.06 8.35
CA THR A 540 17.86 -17.70 7.15
C THR A 540 17.43 -19.14 7.44
N THR A 541 16.47 -19.62 6.65
CA THR A 541 15.96 -20.98 6.66
C THR A 541 15.89 -21.48 5.20
N PRO A 542 16.47 -22.64 4.85
CA PRO A 542 16.41 -23.19 3.50
C PRO A 542 15.02 -23.76 3.18
N LEU A 543 14.26 -23.05 2.34
CA LEU A 543 12.99 -23.55 1.80
C LEU A 543 13.19 -24.17 0.41
N THR A 544 12.37 -25.17 0.09
CA THR A 544 12.39 -25.91 -1.19
C THR A 544 11.33 -25.37 -2.15
N PHE A 545 11.75 -24.97 -3.34
CA PHE A 545 10.89 -24.44 -4.41
C PHE A 545 10.90 -25.39 -5.61
N TRP A 546 9.74 -25.94 -5.98
CA TRP A 546 9.56 -26.62 -7.26
C TRP A 546 9.08 -25.59 -8.29
N VAL A 547 9.73 -25.56 -9.46
CA VAL A 547 9.41 -24.61 -10.54
C VAL A 547 9.40 -25.37 -11.87
N GLY A 548 8.30 -25.31 -12.61
CA GLY A 548 8.16 -25.99 -13.90
C GLY A 548 7.44 -25.17 -14.97
N THR A 549 7.59 -25.62 -16.21
CA THR A 549 6.97 -25.07 -17.43
C THR A 549 6.58 -26.22 -18.36
N TRP A 550 5.49 -26.04 -19.12
CA TRP A 550 5.08 -27.00 -20.14
C TRP A 550 4.13 -26.35 -21.15
N ASN A 551 4.55 -26.27 -22.41
CA ASN A 551 3.67 -25.91 -23.51
C ASN A 551 2.70 -27.08 -23.82
N VAL A 552 1.40 -26.86 -23.65
CA VAL A 552 0.34 -27.90 -23.72
C VAL A 552 -0.43 -27.92 -25.05
N ASN A 553 0.04 -27.23 -26.10
CA ASN A 553 -0.50 -27.27 -27.48
C ASN A 553 -2.05 -27.14 -27.58
N GLY A 554 -2.57 -26.02 -27.09
CA GLY A 554 -4.01 -25.73 -27.01
C GLY A 554 -4.78 -26.51 -25.94
N GLY A 555 -4.11 -27.41 -25.21
CA GLY A 555 -4.69 -28.27 -24.17
C GLY A 555 -5.54 -29.44 -24.69
N LYS A 556 -5.62 -29.63 -26.02
CA LYS A 556 -6.59 -30.50 -26.72
C LYS A 556 -6.64 -31.94 -26.22
N HIS A 557 -5.50 -32.50 -25.84
CA HIS A 557 -5.32 -33.93 -25.62
C HIS A 557 -5.11 -34.32 -24.15
N THR A 558 -4.96 -33.32 -23.27
CA THR A 558 -4.71 -33.44 -21.82
C THR A 558 -5.73 -34.33 -21.08
N LYS A 559 -6.97 -34.38 -21.57
CA LYS A 559 -8.09 -35.15 -21.01
C LYS A 559 -8.35 -36.49 -21.70
N SER A 560 -7.60 -36.87 -22.74
CA SER A 560 -7.89 -38.09 -23.51
C SER A 560 -7.60 -39.34 -22.68
N THR A 561 -8.64 -40.04 -22.22
CA THR A 561 -8.53 -41.30 -21.47
C THR A 561 -7.83 -42.42 -22.26
N ALA A 562 -7.75 -42.28 -23.59
CA ALA A 562 -7.07 -43.24 -24.46
C ALA A 562 -5.54 -43.10 -24.47
N TYR A 563 -4.98 -41.99 -23.96
CA TYR A 563 -3.55 -41.64 -24.07
C TYR A 563 -2.93 -41.17 -22.73
N LYS A 564 -3.45 -41.67 -21.60
CA LYS A 564 -2.92 -41.39 -20.24
C LYS A 564 -1.76 -42.33 -19.86
N ASP A 565 -0.73 -42.39 -20.71
CA ASP A 565 0.35 -43.38 -20.58
C ASP A 565 1.34 -43.07 -19.43
N ARG A 566 1.35 -41.84 -18.92
CA ARG A 566 2.01 -41.43 -17.66
C ARG A 566 1.14 -40.40 -16.90
N PRO A 567 1.16 -40.39 -15.56
CA PRO A 567 0.46 -39.39 -14.75
C PRO A 567 1.25 -38.07 -14.69
N LEU A 568 0.66 -37.04 -14.06
CA LEU A 568 1.36 -35.80 -13.71
C LEU A 568 2.32 -35.98 -12.51
N ASP A 569 2.22 -37.11 -11.82
CA ASP A 569 2.98 -37.45 -10.60
C ASP A 569 4.49 -37.49 -10.90
N ASP A 570 4.88 -38.14 -12.02
CA ASP A 570 6.23 -38.17 -12.60
C ASP A 570 6.91 -36.79 -12.74
N TRP A 571 6.13 -35.72 -12.88
CA TRP A 571 6.62 -34.35 -13.11
C TRP A 571 6.55 -33.49 -11.85
N LEU A 572 5.41 -33.52 -11.16
CA LEU A 572 5.15 -32.67 -10.01
C LEU A 572 5.77 -33.21 -8.72
N LEU A 573 5.81 -34.53 -8.53
CA LEU A 573 6.12 -35.17 -7.25
C LEU A 573 7.41 -35.98 -7.32
N ASP A 574 7.45 -36.93 -8.26
CA ASP A 574 8.45 -38.00 -8.26
C ASP A 574 9.72 -37.67 -9.07
N CYS A 575 9.78 -36.48 -9.69
CA CYS A 575 10.78 -36.10 -10.69
C CYS A 575 12.25 -36.30 -10.24
N ALA A 576 12.61 -35.89 -9.02
CA ALA A 576 13.96 -36.06 -8.48
C ALA A 576 14.25 -37.52 -8.08
N SER A 577 13.26 -38.24 -7.55
CA SER A 577 13.38 -39.65 -7.16
C SER A 577 13.51 -40.56 -8.39
N LEU A 578 12.78 -40.27 -9.47
CA LEU A 578 12.91 -40.93 -10.76
C LEU A 578 14.27 -40.61 -11.41
N SER A 579 14.71 -39.36 -11.36
CA SER A 579 16.05 -38.94 -11.81
C SER A 579 17.17 -39.73 -11.11
N GLN A 580 17.07 -39.90 -9.79
CA GLN A 580 18.01 -40.69 -8.99
C GLN A 580 18.02 -42.18 -9.37
N GLN A 581 16.87 -42.75 -9.73
CA GLN A 581 16.72 -44.16 -10.12
C GLN A 581 17.16 -44.43 -11.57
N GLU A 582 16.83 -43.54 -12.51
CA GLU A 582 17.18 -43.68 -13.93
C GLU A 582 18.62 -43.25 -14.25
N GLY A 583 19.24 -42.44 -13.38
CA GLY A 583 20.56 -41.84 -13.64
C GLY A 583 20.52 -40.75 -14.73
N LYS A 584 19.37 -40.08 -14.88
CA LYS A 584 19.08 -39.08 -15.92
C LYS A 584 18.65 -37.75 -15.33
N ASN A 585 18.72 -36.68 -16.14
CA ASN A 585 18.58 -35.28 -15.71
C ASN A 585 19.74 -34.81 -14.82
N PHE A 586 19.72 -33.53 -14.42
CA PHE A 586 20.64 -33.01 -13.42
C PHE A 586 20.04 -33.19 -12.01
N LEU A 587 20.82 -33.76 -11.09
CA LEU A 587 20.47 -33.95 -9.68
C LEU A 587 21.75 -33.76 -8.85
N ASP A 588 21.70 -32.95 -7.79
CA ASP A 588 22.81 -32.81 -6.85
C ASP A 588 22.91 -34.08 -5.97
N PRO A 589 24.05 -34.79 -5.93
CA PRO A 589 24.20 -36.02 -5.13
C PRO A 589 24.08 -35.82 -3.61
N SER A 590 24.07 -34.59 -3.11
CA SER A 590 23.84 -34.25 -1.70
C SER A 590 22.38 -33.96 -1.35
N PHE A 591 21.51 -33.77 -2.36
CA PHE A 591 20.10 -33.46 -2.14
C PHE A 591 19.32 -34.67 -1.62
N ASN A 592 18.54 -34.46 -0.56
CA ASN A 592 17.60 -35.44 -0.06
C ASN A 592 16.31 -35.41 -0.90
N VAL A 593 16.10 -36.41 -1.76
CA VAL A 593 14.90 -36.51 -2.61
C VAL A 593 13.59 -36.66 -1.81
N ASP A 594 13.66 -37.11 -0.55
CA ASP A 594 12.51 -37.17 0.36
C ASP A 594 12.20 -35.81 1.04
N LYS A 595 12.97 -34.74 0.76
CA LYS A 595 12.73 -33.41 1.34
C LYS A 595 11.44 -32.82 0.75
N PRO A 596 10.47 -32.38 1.57
CA PRO A 596 9.24 -31.77 1.07
C PRO A 596 9.53 -30.47 0.32
N VAL A 597 8.63 -30.19 -0.63
CA VAL A 597 8.52 -28.91 -1.31
C VAL A 597 7.70 -27.95 -0.44
N ASP A 598 8.12 -26.69 -0.31
CA ASP A 598 7.39 -25.68 0.45
C ASP A 598 6.51 -24.80 -0.47
N VAL A 599 6.95 -24.58 -1.71
CA VAL A 599 6.26 -23.81 -2.77
C VAL A 599 6.35 -24.52 -4.11
N PHE A 600 5.22 -24.67 -4.80
CA PHE A 600 5.13 -25.12 -6.20
C PHE A 600 4.78 -23.96 -7.13
N SER A 601 5.51 -23.81 -8.22
CA SER A 601 5.28 -22.82 -9.28
C SER A 601 5.12 -23.51 -10.63
N VAL A 602 3.89 -23.57 -11.14
CA VAL A 602 3.54 -24.28 -12.39
C VAL A 602 3.22 -23.26 -13.49
N GLY A 603 4.13 -23.11 -14.44
CA GLY A 603 3.91 -22.38 -15.69
C GLY A 603 3.30 -23.29 -16.77
N PHE A 604 2.41 -22.74 -17.60
CA PHE A 604 1.91 -23.38 -18.80
C PHE A 604 1.85 -22.41 -19.97
N GLU A 605 2.06 -22.95 -21.17
CA GLU A 605 2.04 -22.21 -22.42
C GLU A 605 1.07 -22.88 -23.42
N GLU A 606 0.45 -22.08 -24.29
CA GLU A 606 -0.63 -22.51 -25.18
C GLU A 606 -1.78 -23.25 -24.44
N ILE A 607 -2.14 -22.81 -23.23
CA ILE A 607 -3.22 -23.38 -22.40
C ILE A 607 -4.62 -23.29 -23.06
N VAL A 608 -4.77 -22.54 -24.16
CA VAL A 608 -5.96 -22.44 -25.00
C VAL A 608 -5.56 -22.36 -26.48
N ASP A 609 -6.43 -22.86 -27.37
CA ASP A 609 -6.24 -22.74 -28.82
C ASP A 609 -6.25 -21.28 -29.29
N LEU A 610 -5.26 -20.92 -30.13
CA LEU A 610 -5.11 -19.58 -30.72
C LEU A 610 -6.09 -19.33 -31.87
N ASN A 611 -7.38 -19.26 -31.55
CA ASN A 611 -8.41 -18.75 -32.45
C ASN A 611 -8.77 -17.28 -32.11
N ALA A 612 -9.40 -16.57 -33.05
CA ALA A 612 -9.73 -15.15 -32.90
C ALA A 612 -10.65 -14.84 -31.69
N SER A 613 -11.48 -15.79 -31.25
CA SER A 613 -12.30 -15.61 -30.04
C SER A 613 -11.45 -15.66 -28.78
N ASN A 614 -10.57 -16.66 -28.64
CA ASN A 614 -9.69 -16.79 -27.47
C ASN A 614 -8.63 -15.68 -27.37
N ILE A 615 -8.24 -15.07 -28.50
CA ILE A 615 -7.33 -13.92 -28.55
C ILE A 615 -8.05 -12.62 -28.12
N MET A 616 -9.34 -12.46 -28.43
CA MET A 616 -10.15 -11.30 -28.02
C MET A 616 -10.80 -11.45 -26.64
N ALA A 617 -10.99 -12.68 -26.15
CA ALA A 617 -11.54 -13.00 -24.83
C ALA A 617 -10.95 -14.34 -24.36
N ALA A 618 -9.91 -14.27 -23.51
CA ALA A 618 -9.21 -15.44 -23.02
C ALA A 618 -10.14 -16.30 -22.13
N SER A 619 -10.44 -17.53 -22.57
CA SER A 619 -11.28 -18.43 -21.79
C SER A 619 -10.54 -18.97 -20.57
N THR A 620 -11.06 -18.70 -19.37
CA THR A 620 -10.51 -19.22 -18.10
C THR A 620 -10.90 -20.68 -17.83
N THR A 621 -11.69 -21.33 -18.68
CA THR A 621 -12.17 -22.72 -18.48
C THR A 621 -11.02 -23.71 -18.31
N ASN A 622 -9.97 -23.60 -19.13
CA ASN A 622 -8.81 -24.49 -19.04
C ASN A 622 -7.96 -24.18 -17.80
N GLN A 623 -7.78 -22.91 -17.44
CA GLN A 623 -7.13 -22.50 -16.19
C GLN A 623 -7.84 -23.09 -14.97
N ARG A 624 -9.17 -23.06 -14.92
CA ARG A 624 -9.95 -23.62 -13.79
C ARG A 624 -9.77 -25.13 -13.66
N GLN A 625 -9.79 -25.87 -14.76
CA GLN A 625 -9.52 -27.31 -14.73
C GLN A 625 -8.09 -27.57 -14.24
N TRP A 626 -7.09 -26.90 -14.83
CA TRP A 626 -5.70 -27.10 -14.44
C TRP A 626 -5.46 -26.79 -12.96
N CYS A 627 -6.12 -25.77 -12.40
CA CYS A 627 -6.11 -25.53 -10.95
C CYS A 627 -6.58 -26.75 -10.16
N ILE A 628 -7.73 -27.34 -10.52
CA ILE A 628 -8.30 -28.52 -9.85
C ILE A 628 -7.36 -29.73 -10.00
N ASP A 629 -6.87 -30.00 -11.21
CA ASP A 629 -6.05 -31.18 -11.50
C ASP A 629 -4.68 -31.09 -10.81
N LEU A 630 -4.05 -29.90 -10.80
CA LEU A 630 -2.83 -29.64 -10.03
C LEU A 630 -3.06 -29.73 -8.52
N THR A 631 -4.15 -29.15 -8.00
CA THR A 631 -4.51 -29.22 -6.57
C THR A 631 -4.68 -30.68 -6.11
N ASN A 632 -5.31 -31.52 -6.93
CA ASN A 632 -5.53 -32.94 -6.64
C ASN A 632 -4.25 -33.79 -6.67
N VAL A 633 -3.24 -33.40 -7.45
CA VAL A 633 -1.94 -34.11 -7.51
C VAL A 633 -1.00 -33.61 -6.41
N ILE A 634 -0.82 -32.30 -6.28
CA ILE A 634 0.09 -31.70 -5.30
C ILE A 634 -0.33 -32.08 -3.86
N ASN A 635 -1.62 -32.18 -3.57
CA ASN A 635 -2.12 -32.61 -2.26
C ASN A 635 -2.02 -34.13 -1.98
N LYS A 636 -1.33 -34.92 -2.83
CA LYS A 636 -0.97 -36.31 -2.49
C LYS A 636 0.13 -36.41 -1.44
N THR A 637 1.02 -35.40 -1.36
CA THR A 637 2.23 -35.43 -0.51
C THR A 637 2.20 -34.45 0.67
N GLY A 638 1.16 -33.63 0.79
CA GLY A 638 1.04 -32.63 1.85
C GLY A 638 -0.22 -31.78 1.71
N ASN A 639 -0.32 -30.73 2.54
CA ASN A 639 -1.45 -29.80 2.53
C ASN A 639 -1.00 -28.47 1.90
N TYR A 640 -1.39 -28.24 0.65
CA TYR A 640 -1.05 -27.09 -0.16
C TYR A 640 -2.29 -26.33 -0.63
N VAL A 641 -2.18 -25.01 -0.68
CA VAL A 641 -3.26 -24.09 -1.10
C VAL A 641 -2.78 -23.20 -2.23
N LEU A 642 -3.68 -22.86 -3.16
CA LEU A 642 -3.38 -21.89 -4.22
C LEU A 642 -3.15 -20.50 -3.59
N VAL A 643 -2.02 -19.88 -3.88
CA VAL A 643 -1.72 -18.49 -3.50
C VAL A 643 -2.33 -17.54 -4.53
N ASN A 644 -2.02 -17.75 -5.80
CA ASN A 644 -2.63 -17.01 -6.91
C ASN A 644 -2.49 -17.77 -8.24
N SER A 645 -3.26 -17.34 -9.25
CA SER A 645 -3.22 -17.84 -10.62
C SER A 645 -3.46 -16.72 -11.62
N VAL A 646 -2.56 -16.53 -12.59
CA VAL A 646 -2.63 -15.46 -13.61
C VAL A 646 -2.59 -16.06 -15.01
N GLN A 647 -3.32 -15.49 -15.98
CA GLN A 647 -3.38 -15.96 -17.37
C GLN A 647 -3.31 -14.79 -18.36
N LEU A 648 -2.42 -14.90 -19.35
CA LEU A 648 -2.33 -14.02 -20.51
C LEU A 648 -2.54 -14.82 -21.79
N VAL A 649 -3.79 -14.89 -22.26
CA VAL A 649 -4.23 -15.68 -23.41
C VAL A 649 -3.81 -17.15 -23.28
N GLY A 650 -2.67 -17.53 -23.88
CA GLY A 650 -2.12 -18.88 -23.84
C GLY A 650 -1.11 -19.13 -22.72
N VAL A 651 -0.55 -18.09 -22.10
CA VAL A 651 0.43 -18.21 -21.00
C VAL A 651 -0.31 -18.22 -19.66
N CYS A 652 0.05 -19.10 -18.74
CA CYS A 652 -0.54 -19.17 -17.40
C CYS A 652 0.52 -19.52 -16.35
N LEU A 653 0.28 -19.09 -15.11
CA LEU A 653 1.13 -19.40 -13.95
C LEU A 653 0.24 -19.64 -12.72
N PHE A 654 0.49 -20.74 -12.01
CA PHE A 654 -0.12 -21.08 -10.73
C PHE A 654 0.97 -21.15 -9.64
N ILE A 655 0.72 -20.56 -8.47
CA ILE A 655 1.54 -20.76 -7.28
C ILE A 655 0.74 -21.48 -6.20
N PHE A 656 1.28 -22.58 -5.68
CA PHE A 656 0.78 -23.25 -4.48
C PHE A 656 1.81 -23.18 -3.36
N VAL A 657 1.36 -23.09 -2.11
CA VAL A 657 2.22 -23.09 -0.92
C VAL A 657 1.74 -24.11 0.11
N HIS A 658 2.66 -24.73 0.84
CA HIS A 658 2.31 -25.58 1.97
C HIS A 658 1.62 -24.74 3.08
N ILE A 659 0.49 -25.20 3.61
CA ILE A 659 -0.42 -24.47 4.53
C ILE A 659 0.29 -23.82 5.73
N ARG A 660 1.30 -24.49 6.31
CA ARG A 660 2.20 -24.00 7.37
C ARG A 660 2.75 -22.58 7.13
N HIS A 661 2.96 -22.18 5.87
CA HIS A 661 3.54 -20.88 5.50
C HIS A 661 2.51 -19.78 5.27
N VAL A 662 1.23 -20.12 5.15
CA VAL A 662 0.17 -19.19 4.74
C VAL A 662 0.01 -17.96 5.66
N PRO A 663 0.12 -18.06 7.00
CA PRO A 663 0.08 -16.89 7.88
C PRO A 663 1.19 -15.86 7.65
N PHE A 664 2.33 -16.33 7.11
CA PHE A 664 3.54 -15.55 6.82
C PHE A 664 3.58 -15.00 5.38
N LEU A 665 2.57 -15.29 4.55
CA LEU A 665 2.41 -14.66 3.24
C LEU A 665 1.97 -13.20 3.38
N ARG A 666 2.66 -12.29 2.69
CA ARG A 666 2.31 -10.85 2.65
C ARG A 666 2.47 -10.28 1.24
N ASP A 667 1.81 -9.15 0.97
CA ASP A 667 1.96 -8.36 -0.26
C ASP A 667 1.87 -9.16 -1.59
N VAL A 668 0.95 -10.13 -1.64
CA VAL A 668 0.64 -10.92 -2.86
C VAL A 668 0.10 -10.01 -3.97
N ALA A 669 0.73 -10.03 -5.15
CA ALA A 669 0.30 -9.29 -6.33
C ALA A 669 0.63 -10.04 -7.64
N THR A 670 -0.05 -9.67 -8.72
CA THR A 670 0.15 -10.22 -10.07
C THR A 670 0.47 -9.12 -11.08
N ALA A 671 1.12 -9.48 -12.19
CA ALA A 671 1.40 -8.58 -13.32
C ALA A 671 1.54 -9.37 -14.63
N MET A 672 1.36 -8.71 -15.77
CA MET A 672 1.45 -9.32 -17.10
C MET A 672 1.90 -8.31 -18.17
N VAL A 673 2.58 -8.80 -19.21
CA VAL A 673 3.08 -8.00 -20.34
C VAL A 673 2.80 -8.73 -21.66
N LYS A 674 2.12 -8.06 -22.59
CA LYS A 674 1.94 -8.49 -23.99
C LYS A 674 3.14 -8.01 -24.81
N THR A 675 3.74 -8.90 -25.63
CA THR A 675 4.85 -8.54 -26.55
C THR A 675 4.55 -8.87 -28.02
N GLY A 676 3.59 -9.76 -28.29
CA GLY A 676 3.21 -10.15 -29.66
C GLY A 676 2.89 -8.94 -30.55
N LEU A 677 3.47 -8.91 -31.76
CA LEU A 677 3.40 -7.79 -32.71
C LEU A 677 3.72 -6.41 -32.07
N GLY A 678 4.76 -6.33 -31.23
CA GLY A 678 5.15 -5.09 -30.53
C GLY A 678 4.21 -4.70 -29.40
N GLY A 679 3.57 -5.70 -28.77
CA GLY A 679 2.57 -5.55 -27.72
C GLY A 679 1.12 -5.43 -28.21
N ALA A 680 0.87 -5.46 -29.53
CA ALA A 680 -0.46 -5.41 -30.10
C ALA A 680 -1.28 -6.72 -29.96
N THR A 681 -0.64 -7.87 -29.75
CA THR A 681 -1.31 -9.18 -29.56
C THR A 681 -0.84 -9.91 -28.31
N GLY A 682 -1.78 -10.51 -27.58
CA GLY A 682 -1.52 -11.18 -26.29
C GLY A 682 -1.06 -12.65 -26.37
N ASN A 683 -0.80 -13.18 -27.56
CA ASN A 683 -0.40 -14.59 -27.78
C ASN A 683 1.08 -14.89 -27.47
N LYS A 684 1.85 -13.86 -27.11
CA LYS A 684 3.26 -13.87 -26.69
C LYS A 684 3.49 -12.78 -25.65
N GLY A 685 4.40 -13.04 -24.72
CA GLY A 685 4.66 -12.19 -23.57
C GLY A 685 4.91 -12.99 -22.29
N GLY A 686 4.71 -12.34 -21.14
CA GLY A 686 4.96 -12.93 -19.82
C GLY A 686 3.91 -12.58 -18.78
N VAL A 687 3.78 -13.45 -17.78
CA VAL A 687 2.97 -13.25 -16.57
C VAL A 687 3.82 -13.50 -15.34
N ALA A 688 3.50 -12.85 -14.23
CA ALA A 688 4.19 -13.10 -12.97
C ALA A 688 3.29 -12.95 -11.75
N ILE A 689 3.66 -13.67 -10.70
CA ILE A 689 3.09 -13.59 -9.36
C ILE A 689 4.24 -13.26 -8.40
N ARG A 690 4.05 -12.27 -7.54
CA ARG A 690 4.98 -11.92 -6.46
C ARG A 690 4.31 -11.97 -5.11
N PHE A 691 5.08 -12.24 -4.08
CA PHE A 691 4.67 -12.17 -2.68
C PHE A 691 5.91 -12.08 -1.78
N GLN A 692 5.71 -11.65 -0.55
CA GLN A 692 6.67 -11.85 0.52
C GLN A 692 6.32 -13.13 1.27
N LEU A 693 7.33 -13.92 1.60
CA LEU A 693 7.24 -15.08 2.49
C LEU A 693 8.27 -14.90 3.61
N TYR A 694 7.80 -14.93 4.86
CA TYR A 694 8.57 -14.47 6.04
C TYR A 694 9.12 -13.05 5.81
N ASN A 695 10.42 -12.90 5.60
CA ASN A 695 11.11 -11.63 5.39
C ASN A 695 11.98 -11.65 4.11
N SER A 696 11.64 -12.50 3.13
CA SER A 696 12.18 -12.47 1.77
C SER A 696 11.08 -12.21 0.73
N SER A 697 11.42 -11.40 -0.27
CA SER A 697 10.55 -11.06 -1.39
C SER A 697 10.78 -12.01 -2.59
N LEU A 698 9.72 -12.66 -3.05
CA LEU A 698 9.74 -13.69 -4.08
C LEU A 698 8.97 -13.25 -5.32
N CYS A 699 9.51 -13.53 -6.51
CA CYS A 699 8.85 -13.29 -7.78
C CYS A 699 8.95 -14.54 -8.66
N PHE A 700 7.83 -14.95 -9.24
CA PHE A 700 7.73 -16.10 -10.15
C PHE A 700 7.21 -15.60 -11.49
N CYS A 701 7.94 -15.87 -12.58
CA CYS A 701 7.64 -15.44 -13.94
C CYS A 701 7.47 -16.66 -14.85
N CYS A 702 6.41 -16.65 -15.66
CA CYS A 702 6.16 -17.58 -16.76
C CYS A 702 6.13 -16.77 -18.07
N SER A 703 6.72 -17.26 -19.17
CA SER A 703 6.73 -16.51 -20.44
C SER A 703 6.80 -17.39 -21.68
N HIS A 704 6.19 -16.90 -22.76
CA HIS A 704 6.25 -17.51 -24.08
C HIS A 704 6.78 -16.48 -25.09
N PHE A 705 8.02 -16.69 -25.57
CA PHE A 705 8.74 -15.75 -26.46
C PHE A 705 8.56 -16.09 -27.96
N ALA A 706 9.06 -15.21 -28.84
CA ALA A 706 8.98 -15.32 -30.29
C ALA A 706 9.55 -16.65 -30.83
N ALA A 707 8.70 -17.42 -31.50
CA ALA A 707 9.06 -18.68 -32.13
C ALA A 707 9.78 -18.48 -33.48
N GLY A 708 10.62 -19.45 -33.86
CA GLY A 708 11.33 -19.50 -35.15
C GLY A 708 12.86 -19.56 -35.01
N GLN A 709 13.55 -20.29 -35.89
CA GLN A 709 15.00 -20.54 -35.78
C GLN A 709 15.82 -19.24 -35.73
N SER A 710 15.56 -18.33 -36.67
CA SER A 710 16.24 -17.04 -36.84
C SER A 710 15.97 -16.01 -35.75
N ASN A 711 14.88 -16.16 -34.98
CA ASN A 711 14.25 -15.05 -34.26
C ASN A 711 14.86 -14.81 -32.86
N VAL A 712 16.19 -14.91 -32.78
CA VAL A 712 16.97 -14.77 -31.53
C VAL A 712 16.90 -13.33 -31.00
N ASN A 713 16.89 -12.35 -31.90
CA ASN A 713 16.83 -10.94 -31.53
C ASN A 713 15.45 -10.56 -30.96
N GLU A 714 14.37 -11.12 -31.52
CA GLU A 714 13.02 -10.97 -31.01
C GLU A 714 12.88 -11.62 -29.62
N ARG A 715 13.46 -12.81 -29.39
CA ARG A 715 13.47 -13.43 -28.05
C ARG A 715 14.28 -12.65 -27.00
N ASN A 716 15.39 -12.05 -27.41
CA ASN A 716 16.16 -11.14 -26.55
C ASN A 716 15.33 -9.88 -26.24
N ALA A 717 14.61 -9.33 -27.23
CA ALA A 717 13.72 -8.19 -27.05
C ALA A 717 12.49 -8.51 -26.17
N ASP A 718 11.86 -9.68 -26.32
CA ASP A 718 10.77 -10.17 -25.45
C ASP A 718 11.21 -10.15 -23.98
N PHE A 719 12.38 -10.75 -23.68
CA PHE A 719 12.93 -10.77 -22.32
C PHE A 719 13.17 -9.36 -21.77
N GLN A 720 13.76 -8.46 -22.56
CA GLN A 720 14.02 -7.08 -22.15
C GLN A 720 12.73 -6.28 -21.97
N GLU A 721 11.73 -6.48 -22.84
CA GLU A 721 10.44 -5.83 -22.75
C GLU A 721 9.65 -6.28 -21.53
N ILE A 722 9.56 -7.59 -21.27
CA ILE A 722 8.91 -8.14 -20.08
C ILE A 722 9.64 -7.69 -18.82
N SER A 723 10.97 -7.82 -18.76
CA SER A 723 11.80 -7.37 -17.62
C SER A 723 11.60 -5.91 -17.23
N ARG A 724 11.23 -5.05 -18.18
CA ARG A 724 11.09 -3.59 -18.01
C ARG A 724 9.64 -3.12 -17.88
N LYS A 725 8.68 -3.78 -18.55
CA LYS A 725 7.25 -3.42 -18.51
C LYS A 725 6.47 -4.15 -17.40
N LEU A 726 7.00 -5.24 -16.87
CA LEU A 726 6.35 -5.97 -15.78
C LEU A 726 6.58 -5.23 -14.47
N VAL A 727 5.55 -4.53 -14.02
CA VAL A 727 5.55 -3.67 -12.83
C VAL A 727 4.41 -4.08 -11.92
N PHE A 728 4.73 -4.29 -10.64
CA PHE A 728 3.79 -4.53 -9.54
C PHE A 728 3.53 -3.22 -8.77
N PRO A 729 2.56 -3.17 -7.83
CA PRO A 729 2.35 -2.00 -6.98
C PRO A 729 3.62 -1.50 -6.28
N ALA A 730 3.69 -0.19 -6.04
CA ALA A 730 4.90 0.54 -5.58
C ALA A 730 6.10 0.43 -6.55
N ASP A 731 5.83 0.42 -7.86
CA ASP A 731 6.81 0.43 -8.96
C ASP A 731 7.86 -0.72 -8.93
N LEU A 732 7.51 -1.81 -8.25
CA LEU A 732 8.41 -2.97 -8.09
C LEU A 732 8.48 -3.78 -9.39
N THR A 733 9.70 -4.13 -9.81
CA THR A 733 9.97 -4.99 -10.99
C THR A 733 10.42 -6.38 -10.53
N PRO A 734 10.53 -7.40 -11.40
CA PRO A 734 11.18 -8.66 -11.04
C PRO A 734 12.55 -8.45 -10.39
N HIS A 735 13.36 -7.55 -10.94
CA HIS A 735 14.72 -7.27 -10.47
C HIS A 735 14.81 -6.70 -9.04
N SER A 736 13.72 -6.11 -8.53
CA SER A 736 13.62 -5.57 -7.16
C SER A 736 13.61 -6.67 -6.06
N HIS A 737 13.20 -7.89 -6.41
CA HIS A 737 12.93 -8.98 -5.45
C HIS A 737 14.20 -9.74 -5.02
N ASP A 738 14.17 -10.34 -3.83
CA ASP A 738 15.28 -11.11 -3.26
C ASP A 738 15.60 -12.37 -4.09
N PHE A 739 14.55 -13.07 -4.54
CA PHE A 739 14.63 -14.22 -5.42
C PHE A 739 13.63 -14.09 -6.58
N VAL A 740 14.10 -14.38 -7.80
CA VAL A 740 13.28 -14.44 -9.02
C VAL A 740 13.43 -15.81 -9.66
N PHE A 741 12.31 -16.51 -9.86
CA PHE A 741 12.24 -17.78 -10.58
C PHE A 741 11.54 -17.51 -11.91
N TRP A 742 12.19 -17.81 -13.03
CA TRP A 742 11.66 -17.54 -14.37
C TRP A 742 11.67 -18.83 -15.19
N CYS A 743 10.47 -19.34 -15.50
CA CYS A 743 10.29 -20.48 -16.39
C CYS A 743 9.58 -20.07 -17.69
N GLY A 744 9.64 -20.93 -18.70
CA GLY A 744 8.78 -20.79 -19.86
C GLY A 744 9.24 -21.48 -21.14
N ASP A 745 8.34 -21.51 -22.14
CA ASP A 745 8.69 -21.70 -23.54
C ASP A 745 9.37 -20.43 -24.09
N PHE A 746 10.65 -20.28 -23.76
CA PHE A 746 11.50 -19.21 -24.26
C PHE A 746 11.86 -19.40 -25.75
N ASN A 747 11.45 -20.49 -26.38
CA ASN A 747 11.51 -20.73 -27.82
C ASN A 747 12.91 -20.67 -28.50
N TYR A 748 14.00 -20.57 -27.73
CA TYR A 748 15.38 -20.65 -28.23
C TYR A 748 15.68 -22.03 -28.81
N ARG A 749 16.55 -22.08 -29.81
CA ARG A 749 16.82 -23.27 -30.62
C ARG A 749 18.28 -23.70 -30.55
N ILE A 750 18.55 -24.92 -30.99
CA ILE A 750 19.91 -25.40 -31.23
C ILE A 750 20.28 -25.01 -32.68
N ASP A 751 21.36 -24.25 -32.84
CA ASP A 751 21.81 -23.72 -34.14
C ASP A 751 22.83 -24.66 -34.80
N MET A 752 22.37 -25.89 -35.07
CA MET A 752 23.14 -26.97 -35.71
C MET A 752 22.30 -27.69 -36.76
N GLY A 753 22.96 -28.42 -37.66
CA GLY A 753 22.29 -29.29 -38.64
C GLY A 753 21.50 -30.41 -37.96
N ASN A 754 20.28 -30.67 -38.43
CA ASN A 754 19.32 -31.60 -37.80
C ASN A 754 19.90 -33.01 -37.61
N ASP A 755 20.66 -33.52 -38.59
CA ASP A 755 21.30 -34.84 -38.51
C ASP A 755 22.32 -34.93 -37.36
N PHE A 756 23.15 -33.90 -37.17
CA PHE A 756 24.09 -33.82 -36.04
C PHE A 756 23.36 -33.71 -34.71
N VAL A 757 22.27 -32.93 -34.65
CA VAL A 757 21.45 -32.82 -33.44
C VAL A 757 20.86 -34.18 -33.07
N ARG A 758 20.26 -34.89 -34.03
CA ARG A 758 19.67 -36.22 -33.80
C ARG A 758 20.71 -37.28 -33.43
N ASP A 759 21.93 -37.23 -33.99
CA ASP A 759 23.01 -38.15 -33.60
C ASP A 759 23.54 -37.82 -32.19
N TYR A 760 23.75 -36.56 -31.81
CA TYR A 760 24.14 -36.23 -30.44
C TYR A 760 23.06 -36.60 -29.41
N ILE A 761 21.77 -36.46 -29.73
CA ILE A 761 20.68 -36.94 -28.85
C ILE A 761 20.75 -38.46 -28.68
N LYS A 762 20.93 -39.19 -29.78
CA LYS A 762 21.03 -40.66 -29.78
C LYS A 762 22.23 -41.18 -28.97
N ASN A 763 23.31 -40.39 -28.89
CA ASN A 763 24.49 -40.68 -28.09
C ASN A 763 24.46 -40.01 -26.69
N GLU A 764 23.33 -39.42 -26.28
CA GLU A 764 23.11 -38.66 -25.03
C GLU A 764 24.18 -37.57 -24.75
N ASN A 765 24.75 -36.98 -25.80
CA ASN A 765 25.83 -36.00 -25.72
C ASN A 765 25.29 -34.56 -25.55
N TRP A 766 24.66 -34.30 -24.40
CA TRP A 766 24.11 -32.99 -24.05
C TRP A 766 25.15 -31.84 -24.06
N PRO A 767 26.41 -32.02 -23.61
CA PRO A 767 27.41 -30.96 -23.66
C PRO A 767 27.71 -30.45 -25.08
N ALA A 768 27.82 -31.34 -26.08
CA ALA A 768 28.06 -30.92 -27.46
C ALA A 768 26.85 -30.17 -28.05
N LEU A 769 25.63 -30.60 -27.73
CA LEU A 769 24.41 -29.89 -28.15
C LEU A 769 24.31 -28.49 -27.52
N ALA A 770 24.75 -28.33 -26.26
CA ALA A 770 24.73 -27.05 -25.55
C ALA A 770 25.68 -25.99 -26.15
N GLU A 771 26.72 -26.39 -26.89
CA GLU A 771 27.57 -25.44 -27.65
C GLU A 771 26.78 -24.69 -28.75
N GLY A 772 25.67 -25.27 -29.23
CA GLY A 772 24.77 -24.68 -30.22
C GLY A 772 23.49 -24.08 -29.64
N ASP A 773 23.26 -24.13 -28.32
CA ASP A 773 22.05 -23.58 -27.70
C ASP A 773 22.05 -22.04 -27.74
N GLN A 774 21.08 -21.47 -28.48
CA GLN A 774 20.97 -20.02 -28.66
C GLN A 774 20.73 -19.27 -27.35
N LEU A 775 20.11 -19.89 -26.33
CA LEU A 775 19.95 -19.26 -25.01
C LEU A 775 21.29 -19.20 -24.28
N THR A 776 22.00 -20.33 -24.17
CA THR A 776 23.35 -20.41 -23.58
C THR A 776 24.30 -19.39 -24.22
N PHE A 777 24.27 -19.26 -25.55
CA PHE A 777 25.07 -18.26 -26.26
C PHE A 777 24.65 -16.82 -25.97
N SER A 778 23.36 -16.49 -26.13
CA SER A 778 22.84 -15.12 -25.90
C SER A 778 23.06 -14.64 -24.47
N LYS A 779 22.97 -15.56 -23.50
CA LYS A 779 23.24 -15.33 -22.08
C LYS A 779 24.72 -15.10 -21.79
N LYS A 780 25.61 -15.89 -22.41
CA LYS A 780 27.07 -15.73 -22.33
C LYS A 780 27.56 -14.41 -22.92
N GLU A 781 26.83 -13.84 -23.88
CA GLU A 781 27.07 -12.50 -24.43
C GLU A 781 26.37 -11.36 -23.66
N GLY A 782 25.64 -11.64 -22.57
CA GLY A 782 24.93 -10.62 -21.78
C GLY A 782 23.70 -10.01 -22.47
N LYS A 783 23.19 -10.62 -23.56
CA LYS A 783 22.03 -10.11 -24.32
C LYS A 783 20.68 -10.38 -23.63
N THR A 784 20.66 -11.40 -22.76
CA THR A 784 19.48 -11.88 -22.01
C THR A 784 19.91 -12.61 -20.75
N PHE A 785 19.06 -12.65 -19.71
CA PHE A 785 19.24 -13.45 -18.48
C PHE A 785 20.62 -13.34 -17.77
N GLU A 786 21.33 -12.21 -17.87
CA GLU A 786 22.71 -12.05 -17.39
C GLU A 786 22.91 -12.40 -15.90
N GLU A 787 22.04 -11.90 -15.02
CA GLU A 787 22.12 -12.16 -13.57
C GLU A 787 21.51 -13.52 -13.13
N TYR A 788 20.99 -14.33 -14.06
CA TYR A 788 20.25 -15.56 -13.74
C TYR A 788 21.13 -16.80 -13.86
N VAL A 789 20.97 -17.74 -12.94
CA VAL A 789 21.59 -19.07 -12.96
C VAL A 789 20.67 -20.05 -13.68
N GLU A 790 21.25 -20.97 -14.42
CA GLU A 790 20.60 -22.16 -14.97
C GLU A 790 21.47 -23.37 -14.58
N ALA A 791 20.86 -24.51 -14.25
CA ALA A 791 21.61 -25.73 -14.00
C ALA A 791 22.03 -26.40 -15.33
N PRO A 792 23.05 -27.28 -15.35
CA PRO A 792 23.45 -28.01 -16.56
C PRO A 792 22.27 -28.76 -17.19
N VAL A 793 22.03 -28.53 -18.48
CA VAL A 793 20.96 -29.20 -19.22
C VAL A 793 21.39 -30.64 -19.54
N MET A 794 21.04 -31.57 -18.65
CA MET A 794 21.43 -32.99 -18.68
C MET A 794 20.28 -33.90 -19.16
N PHE A 795 19.47 -33.41 -20.10
CA PHE A 795 18.28 -34.08 -20.60
C PHE A 795 18.03 -33.77 -22.08
N ALA A 796 17.26 -34.62 -22.76
CA ALA A 796 17.02 -34.49 -24.20
C ALA A 796 16.22 -33.21 -24.57
N PRO A 797 16.44 -32.64 -25.77
CA PRO A 797 15.66 -31.51 -26.29
C PRO A 797 14.15 -31.71 -26.15
N THR A 798 13.46 -30.71 -25.62
CA THR A 798 12.06 -30.79 -25.19
C THR A 798 11.07 -30.63 -26.33
N TYR A 799 11.53 -30.14 -27.48
CA TYR A 799 10.76 -29.85 -28.68
C TYR A 799 11.53 -30.31 -29.93
N LYS A 800 10.92 -30.64 -31.08
CA LYS A 800 9.49 -30.88 -31.32
C LYS A 800 9.26 -32.38 -31.47
N PHE A 801 8.34 -32.93 -30.68
CA PHE A 801 7.88 -34.31 -30.83
C PHE A 801 6.72 -34.44 -31.82
N ASP A 802 6.44 -35.66 -32.26
CA ASP A 802 5.11 -36.00 -32.77
C ASP A 802 4.21 -36.45 -31.62
N LEU A 803 2.93 -36.06 -31.68
CA LEU A 803 2.00 -36.25 -30.57
C LEU A 803 1.90 -37.73 -30.18
N PHE A 804 2.00 -37.99 -28.88
CA PHE A 804 2.00 -39.32 -28.25
C PHE A 804 3.22 -40.22 -28.58
N SER A 805 4.19 -39.77 -29.40
CA SER A 805 5.44 -40.51 -29.65
C SER A 805 6.64 -39.90 -28.91
N ASP A 806 7.74 -40.65 -28.86
CA ASP A 806 9.09 -40.16 -28.54
C ASP A 806 9.89 -39.78 -29.80
N ASP A 807 9.29 -39.94 -30.99
CA ASP A 807 9.87 -39.48 -32.25
C ASP A 807 9.86 -37.94 -32.34
N TYR A 808 10.98 -37.37 -32.81
CA TYR A 808 11.09 -35.95 -33.14
C TYR A 808 10.57 -35.66 -34.55
N ASP A 809 9.66 -34.69 -34.66
CA ASP A 809 8.97 -34.16 -35.85
C ASP A 809 9.32 -34.86 -37.19
N THR A 810 8.57 -35.90 -37.54
CA THR A 810 8.69 -36.62 -38.81
C THR A 810 7.88 -35.99 -39.95
N SER A 811 7.26 -34.83 -39.72
CA SER A 811 6.54 -34.09 -40.75
C SER A 811 7.47 -33.53 -41.85
N GLU A 812 6.92 -33.11 -42.99
CA GLU A 812 7.68 -32.48 -44.10
C GLU A 812 8.51 -31.26 -43.66
N LYS A 813 8.16 -30.64 -42.52
CA LYS A 813 8.89 -29.48 -41.97
C LYS A 813 10.10 -29.89 -41.11
N CYS A 814 10.21 -31.18 -40.77
CA CYS A 814 11.24 -31.86 -39.99
C CYS A 814 12.08 -30.90 -39.13
N ARG A 815 11.46 -30.34 -38.08
CA ARG A 815 12.11 -29.35 -37.23
C ARG A 815 13.31 -29.98 -36.51
N THR A 816 14.42 -29.23 -36.45
CA THR A 816 15.56 -29.55 -35.60
C THR A 816 15.11 -29.55 -34.14
N PRO A 817 15.45 -30.59 -33.35
CA PRO A 817 15.16 -30.60 -31.92
C PRO A 817 15.80 -29.41 -31.17
N ALA A 818 15.13 -28.93 -30.12
CA ALA A 818 15.54 -27.76 -29.34
C ALA A 818 15.12 -27.85 -27.86
N TRP A 819 15.90 -27.20 -26.98
CA TRP A 819 15.51 -26.93 -25.59
C TRP A 819 14.79 -25.57 -25.50
N THR A 820 13.51 -25.58 -25.90
CA THR A 820 12.63 -24.40 -25.90
C THR A 820 12.12 -24.06 -24.50
N ASP A 821 11.89 -25.07 -23.68
CA ASP A 821 11.25 -25.00 -22.36
C ASP A 821 12.33 -25.01 -21.28
N ARG A 822 12.41 -23.96 -20.45
CA ARG A 822 13.57 -23.70 -19.57
C ARG A 822 13.16 -23.16 -18.19
N VAL A 823 14.06 -23.29 -17.21
CA VAL A 823 13.90 -22.72 -15.85
C VAL A 823 15.20 -22.05 -15.40
N LEU A 824 15.12 -20.77 -15.01
CA LEU A 824 16.24 -19.97 -14.54
C LEU A 824 15.92 -19.28 -13.21
N VAL A 825 16.95 -19.02 -12.39
CA VAL A 825 16.80 -18.47 -11.03
C VAL A 825 17.80 -17.35 -10.77
N ARG A 826 17.37 -16.24 -10.18
CA ARG A 826 18.22 -15.11 -9.77
C ARG A 826 18.05 -14.82 -8.29
N GLY A 827 19.16 -14.69 -7.58
CA GLY A 827 19.23 -14.10 -6.24
C GLY A 827 19.75 -12.66 -6.33
N ARG A 828 19.08 -11.70 -5.70
CA ARG A 828 19.50 -10.30 -5.68
C ARG A 828 20.79 -10.13 -4.88
N ARG A 829 21.80 -9.55 -5.52
CA ARG A 829 23.08 -9.16 -4.89
C ARG A 829 22.91 -7.83 -4.15
N THR A 830 23.51 -7.69 -2.97
CA THR A 830 23.52 -6.40 -2.24
C THR A 830 24.92 -6.10 -1.71
N ASN A 831 25.46 -4.93 -2.07
CA ASN A 831 26.74 -4.37 -1.61
C ASN A 831 27.88 -5.41 -1.47
N GLU A 832 28.37 -5.90 -2.61
CA GLU A 832 29.52 -6.82 -2.77
C GLU A 832 29.38 -8.23 -2.16
N LYS A 833 28.42 -8.47 -1.25
CA LYS A 833 28.12 -9.80 -0.70
C LYS A 833 26.92 -10.43 -1.39
N ASN A 834 27.01 -11.74 -1.67
CA ASN A 834 25.90 -12.51 -2.21
C ASN A 834 24.99 -12.98 -1.06
N THR A 835 24.12 -12.08 -0.57
CA THR A 835 23.32 -12.26 0.65
C THR A 835 22.07 -13.14 0.51
N ASN A 836 21.66 -13.42 -0.73
CA ASN A 836 20.47 -14.20 -1.05
C ASN A 836 20.91 -15.47 -1.80
N THR A 837 21.38 -16.46 -1.03
CA THR A 837 21.94 -17.72 -1.53
C THR A 837 20.87 -18.73 -1.89
N PHE A 838 21.10 -19.46 -2.99
CA PHE A 838 20.26 -20.56 -3.45
C PHE A 838 21.10 -21.58 -4.23
N THR A 839 20.61 -22.82 -4.31
CA THR A 839 21.17 -23.91 -5.10
C THR A 839 20.04 -24.54 -5.93
N ILE A 840 20.24 -24.70 -7.23
CA ILE A 840 19.37 -25.56 -8.05
C ILE A 840 19.84 -27.00 -7.82
N VAL A 841 19.00 -27.83 -7.20
CA VAL A 841 19.35 -29.19 -6.74
C VAL A 841 18.83 -30.29 -7.65
N TYR A 842 17.84 -29.99 -8.49
CA TYR A 842 17.40 -30.84 -9.60
C TYR A 842 17.01 -29.97 -10.79
N TYR A 843 17.25 -30.44 -12.02
CA TYR A 843 16.76 -29.83 -13.26
C TYR A 843 16.61 -30.89 -14.36
N GLY A 844 15.40 -31.08 -14.87
CA GLY A 844 15.08 -32.20 -15.75
C GLY A 844 13.77 -32.08 -16.53
N SER A 845 13.55 -33.04 -17.42
CA SER A 845 12.33 -33.18 -18.22
C SER A 845 11.59 -34.50 -17.95
N SER A 846 10.26 -34.44 -18.00
CA SER A 846 9.37 -35.58 -17.73
C SER A 846 8.73 -36.09 -19.01
N GLN A 847 8.57 -37.41 -19.14
CA GLN A 847 8.19 -38.05 -20.42
C GLN A 847 6.67 -38.10 -20.69
N ILE A 848 5.97 -36.99 -20.43
CA ILE A 848 4.54 -36.84 -20.70
C ILE A 848 4.34 -36.46 -22.18
N LYS A 849 3.63 -37.31 -22.94
CA LYS A 849 3.61 -37.27 -24.42
C LYS A 849 2.39 -36.60 -25.06
N SER A 850 1.51 -35.99 -24.27
CA SER A 850 0.23 -35.42 -24.76
C SER A 850 0.37 -34.03 -25.43
N SER A 851 1.59 -33.55 -25.62
CA SER A 851 1.98 -32.34 -26.34
C SER A 851 3.21 -32.63 -27.22
N ASP A 852 3.50 -31.78 -28.21
CA ASP A 852 4.75 -31.82 -28.97
C ASP A 852 5.94 -31.18 -28.22
N HIS A 853 5.69 -30.68 -27.00
CA HIS A 853 6.68 -30.33 -25.98
C HIS A 853 6.66 -31.31 -24.80
N ARG A 854 7.82 -31.57 -24.20
CA ARG A 854 7.95 -32.29 -22.91
C ARG A 854 7.98 -31.30 -21.72
N PRO A 855 7.27 -31.57 -20.61
CA PRO A 855 7.36 -30.77 -19.39
C PRO A 855 8.78 -30.70 -18.84
N VAL A 856 9.17 -29.54 -18.30
CA VAL A 856 10.44 -29.29 -17.61
C VAL A 856 10.19 -28.84 -16.17
N SER A 857 11.07 -29.23 -15.24
CA SER A 857 11.01 -28.77 -13.85
C SER A 857 12.40 -28.68 -13.22
N ALA A 858 12.52 -27.81 -12.23
CA ALA A 858 13.67 -27.68 -11.35
C ALA A 858 13.23 -27.68 -9.88
N LEU A 859 14.08 -28.21 -9.00
CA LEU A 859 14.01 -27.97 -7.56
C LEU A 859 15.12 -27.00 -7.17
N VAL A 860 14.78 -26.04 -6.31
CA VAL A 860 15.69 -25.01 -5.84
C VAL A 860 15.59 -24.94 -4.32
N GLU A 861 16.72 -25.05 -3.62
CA GLU A 861 16.80 -24.69 -2.20
C GLU A 861 17.27 -23.23 -2.10
N ALA A 862 16.53 -22.39 -1.38
CA ALA A 862 16.87 -20.97 -1.22
C ALA A 862 16.74 -20.52 0.25
N GLU A 863 17.72 -19.73 0.69
CA GLU A 863 17.82 -19.22 2.05
C GLU A 863 16.85 -18.06 2.30
N VAL A 864 15.64 -18.39 2.76
CA VAL A 864 14.58 -17.41 3.06
C VAL A 864 14.80 -16.82 4.44
N ARG A 865 14.76 -15.48 4.53
CA ARG A 865 15.02 -14.73 5.74
C ARG A 865 13.81 -14.74 6.68
N VAL A 866 14.06 -14.93 7.97
CA VAL A 866 13.06 -14.94 9.05
C VAL A 866 13.53 -14.00 10.16
N THR A 867 12.62 -13.18 10.70
CA THR A 867 12.86 -12.24 11.80
C THR A 867 12.24 -12.77 13.11
N ASP A 868 13.04 -12.90 14.17
CA ASP A 868 12.50 -12.97 15.53
C ASP A 868 12.02 -11.56 15.94
N THR A 869 10.71 -11.42 16.05
CA THR A 869 10.04 -10.15 16.40
C THR A 869 10.43 -9.67 17.79
N LYS A 870 10.57 -10.58 18.76
CA LYS A 870 10.96 -10.22 20.14
C LYS A 870 12.42 -9.79 20.17
N ARG A 871 13.31 -10.53 19.50
CA ARG A 871 14.73 -10.17 19.41
C ARG A 871 14.94 -8.85 18.66
N CYS A 872 14.11 -8.54 17.67
CA CYS A 872 14.10 -7.24 17.01
C CYS A 872 13.72 -6.10 17.96
N GLU A 873 12.76 -6.30 18.87
CA GLU A 873 12.40 -5.34 19.91
C GLU A 873 13.51 -5.19 20.99
N GLU A 874 14.20 -6.28 21.34
CA GLU A 874 15.39 -6.25 22.22
C GLU A 874 16.55 -5.45 21.59
N VAL A 875 16.87 -5.66 20.30
CA VAL A 875 17.93 -4.93 19.59
C VAL A 875 17.55 -3.47 19.38
N LEU A 876 16.28 -3.16 19.09
CA LEU A 876 15.80 -1.78 19.07
C LEU A 876 15.96 -1.11 20.44
N LYS A 877 15.64 -1.80 21.54
CA LYS A 877 15.87 -1.26 22.89
C LYS A 877 17.35 -0.93 23.13
N ASP A 878 18.25 -1.84 22.80
CA ASP A 878 19.69 -1.63 22.98
C ASP A 878 20.25 -0.48 22.12
N ILE A 879 19.68 -0.23 20.92
CA ILE A 879 19.96 0.97 20.13
C ILE A 879 19.47 2.24 20.85
N LEU A 880 18.24 2.23 21.38
CA LEU A 880 17.65 3.35 22.12
C LEU A 880 18.42 3.64 23.43
N ASP A 881 19.03 2.62 24.05
CA ASP A 881 19.82 2.75 25.27
C ASP A 881 21.20 3.41 25.01
N HIS A 882 21.67 3.53 23.74
CA HIS A 882 23.01 4.05 23.39
C HIS A 882 23.02 5.28 22.44
N LEU A 883 21.91 5.63 21.78
CA LEU A 883 21.88 6.67 20.71
C LEU A 883 22.26 8.09 21.18
N GLY A 884 21.96 8.43 22.44
CA GLY A 884 22.05 9.80 22.97
C GLY A 884 20.89 10.70 22.55
N PRO A 885 20.89 11.97 23.01
CA PRO A 885 19.83 12.93 22.70
C PRO A 885 19.77 13.22 21.21
N SER A 886 18.62 12.98 20.58
CA SER A 886 18.37 13.32 19.18
C SER A 886 18.30 14.83 18.91
N ASP A 887 18.26 15.67 19.95
CA ASP A 887 18.49 17.12 19.83
C ASP A 887 19.98 17.49 19.71
N GLY A 888 20.90 16.54 19.92
CA GLY A 888 22.34 16.68 19.78
C GLY A 888 23.01 17.74 20.68
N THR A 889 22.33 18.27 21.69
CA THR A 889 22.75 19.52 22.35
C THR A 889 23.35 19.33 23.75
N VAL A 890 24.52 19.94 23.96
CA VAL A 890 25.10 20.15 25.28
C VAL A 890 24.99 21.60 25.73
N LEU A 891 24.91 21.81 27.03
CA LEU A 891 24.99 23.09 27.72
C LEU A 891 26.38 23.22 28.33
N ILE A 892 27.07 24.32 28.05
CA ILE A 892 28.42 24.59 28.55
C ILE A 892 28.38 25.79 29.49
N SER A 893 28.98 25.69 30.67
CA SER A 893 29.15 26.79 31.63
C SER A 893 30.54 26.77 32.28
N VAL A 894 30.95 27.87 32.90
CA VAL A 894 32.21 28.00 33.66
C VAL A 894 31.89 28.12 35.14
N GLU A 895 32.54 27.32 35.99
CA GLU A 895 32.06 27.07 37.36
C GLU A 895 32.20 28.27 38.31
N GLU A 896 33.14 29.19 38.06
CA GLU A 896 33.41 30.36 38.92
C GLU A 896 33.29 31.73 38.21
N ALA A 897 33.13 31.77 36.88
CA ALA A 897 33.12 33.02 36.11
C ALA A 897 32.34 32.91 34.79
N ALA A 898 31.01 33.13 34.82
CA ALA A 898 30.16 33.05 33.63
C ALA A 898 30.57 34.05 32.52
N ASP A 899 31.04 35.25 32.87
CA ASP A 899 31.44 36.28 31.89
C ASP A 899 32.66 35.87 31.04
N VAL A 900 33.53 34.99 31.55
CA VAL A 900 34.72 34.49 30.82
C VAL A 900 34.32 33.63 29.62
N LEU A 901 33.12 33.04 29.63
CA LEU A 901 32.61 32.22 28.53
C LEU A 901 32.35 33.05 27.24
N TYR A 902 32.23 34.37 27.37
CA TYR A 902 32.08 35.29 26.23
C TYR A 902 33.42 35.90 25.77
N GLU A 903 34.55 35.58 26.43
CA GLU A 903 35.87 36.04 26.00
C GLU A 903 36.30 35.34 24.69
N PRO A 904 36.85 36.06 23.69
CA PRO A 904 37.12 35.49 22.37
C PRO A 904 38.03 34.26 22.37
N ASP A 905 39.10 34.26 23.18
CA ASP A 905 40.07 33.17 23.22
C ASP A 905 39.51 31.93 23.91
N MET A 906 38.74 32.11 24.99
CA MET A 906 37.99 31.04 25.67
C MET A 906 36.96 30.43 24.71
N TYR A 907 36.07 31.25 24.13
CA TYR A 907 35.07 30.82 23.16
C TYR A 907 35.70 30.04 21.99
N GLN A 908 36.74 30.59 21.36
CA GLN A 908 37.40 29.96 20.22
C GLN A 908 38.04 28.61 20.61
N SER A 909 38.56 28.48 21.83
CA SER A 909 39.16 27.24 22.32
C SER A 909 38.11 26.19 22.65
N ILE A 910 36.99 26.56 23.29
CA ILE A 910 35.84 25.67 23.50
C ILE A 910 35.29 25.19 22.15
N MET A 911 35.11 26.08 21.16
CA MET A 911 34.64 25.70 19.82
C MET A 911 35.63 24.77 19.10
N THR A 912 36.94 25.01 19.25
CA THR A 912 37.99 24.15 18.65
C THR A 912 38.03 22.77 19.30
N PHE A 913 37.78 22.67 20.61
CA PHE A 913 37.64 21.40 21.32
C PHE A 913 36.37 20.65 20.90
N MET A 914 35.20 21.31 20.96
CA MET A 914 33.92 20.72 20.59
C MET A 914 33.90 20.22 19.13
N ALA A 915 34.53 20.95 18.20
CA ALA A 915 34.63 20.54 16.80
C ALA A 915 35.46 19.24 16.57
N GLN A 916 36.31 18.84 17.52
CA GLN A 916 37.01 17.55 17.49
C GLN A 916 36.10 16.40 17.94
N LEU A 917 35.10 16.70 18.79
CA LEU A 917 34.16 15.71 19.31
C LEU A 917 33.06 15.38 18.29
N GLY A 918 32.59 16.36 17.52
CA GLY A 918 31.65 16.11 16.42
C GLY A 918 31.36 17.32 15.55
N LYS A 919 30.66 17.08 14.43
CA LYS A 919 30.18 18.15 13.55
C LYS A 919 29.12 18.97 14.28
N ILE A 920 29.44 20.23 14.55
CA ILE A 920 28.50 21.22 15.10
C ILE A 920 27.55 21.70 14.00
N LEU A 921 26.26 21.88 14.32
CA LEU A 921 25.21 22.39 13.43
C LEU A 921 24.71 23.79 13.85
N LEU A 922 24.67 24.06 15.16
CA LEU A 922 24.13 25.29 15.73
C LEU A 922 24.86 25.59 17.05
N ILE A 923 25.11 26.89 17.29
CA ILE A 923 25.71 27.43 18.52
C ILE A 923 24.84 28.60 18.97
N ARG A 924 24.45 28.65 20.24
CA ARG A 924 23.63 29.74 20.83
C ARG A 924 24.04 30.03 22.26
N TYR A 925 23.86 31.26 22.71
CA TYR A 925 23.89 31.60 24.14
C TYR A 925 22.48 31.47 24.73
N SER A 926 22.36 30.90 25.93
CA SER A 926 21.10 30.72 26.66
C SER A 926 21.33 31.03 28.14
N GLY A 927 21.01 32.24 28.56
CA GLY A 927 21.44 32.78 29.85
C GLY A 927 22.97 32.72 29.98
N ALA A 928 23.46 32.15 31.08
CA ALA A 928 24.88 31.96 31.37
C ALA A 928 25.51 30.72 30.70
N HIS A 929 24.79 30.03 29.81
CA HIS A 929 25.28 28.83 29.12
C HIS A 929 25.53 29.07 27.62
N LEU A 930 26.53 28.39 27.08
CA LEU A 930 26.75 28.22 25.65
C LEU A 930 26.19 26.86 25.20
N CYS A 931 25.11 26.88 24.45
CA CYS A 931 24.49 25.71 23.85
C CYS A 931 25.24 25.32 22.56
N VAL A 932 25.77 24.10 22.50
CA VAL A 932 26.41 23.53 21.30
C VAL A 932 25.60 22.33 20.82
N THR A 933 25.05 22.42 19.61
CA THR A 933 24.27 21.36 18.98
C THR A 933 25.12 20.62 17.95
N PHE A 934 25.35 19.34 18.17
CA PHE A 934 26.01 18.42 17.24
C PHE A 934 25.02 17.80 16.24
N SER A 935 25.55 17.18 15.18
CA SER A 935 24.75 16.42 14.21
C SER A 935 24.34 15.00 14.67
N THR A 936 24.79 14.52 15.84
CA THR A 936 24.38 13.22 16.40
C THR A 936 24.35 13.25 17.93
N GLY A 937 23.41 12.51 18.54
CA GLY A 937 23.34 12.33 20.00
C GLY A 937 24.59 11.67 20.60
N GLU A 938 25.19 10.73 19.88
CA GLU A 938 26.50 10.12 20.19
C GLU A 938 27.62 11.16 20.38
N SER A 939 27.54 12.32 19.70
CA SER A 939 28.52 13.40 19.86
C SER A 939 28.26 14.23 21.12
N ALA A 940 26.99 14.46 21.46
CA ALA A 940 26.62 15.09 22.72
C ALA A 940 26.96 14.20 23.94
N LEU A 941 26.71 12.88 23.86
CA LEU A 941 27.15 11.93 24.89
C LEU A 941 28.68 11.95 25.08
N ARG A 942 29.45 11.96 23.98
CA ARG A 942 30.92 12.05 24.06
C ARG A 942 31.39 13.42 24.56
N ALA A 943 30.66 14.50 24.35
CA ALA A 943 30.98 15.80 24.94
C ALA A 943 30.71 15.85 26.45
N ALA A 944 29.58 15.30 26.92
CA ALA A 944 29.28 15.19 28.36
C ALA A 944 30.24 14.27 29.14
N GLN A 945 31.02 13.41 28.47
CA GLN A 945 32.11 12.65 29.10
C GLN A 945 33.32 13.50 29.49
N TYR A 946 33.39 14.77 29.05
CA TYR A 946 34.44 15.73 29.40
C TYR A 946 33.97 16.80 30.40
N ASP A 947 32.89 16.55 31.15
CA ASP A 947 32.49 17.42 32.25
C ASP A 947 33.63 17.64 33.26
N ALA A 948 33.69 18.85 33.83
CA ALA A 948 34.77 19.33 34.70
C ALA A 948 36.19 19.32 34.07
N THR A 949 36.30 19.47 32.75
CA THR A 949 37.60 19.69 32.07
C THR A 949 38.11 21.12 32.30
N GLU A 950 39.40 21.26 32.57
CA GLU A 950 40.07 22.57 32.70
C GLU A 950 40.47 23.12 31.32
N ILE A 951 40.08 24.37 31.03
CA ILE A 951 40.60 25.15 29.88
C ILE A 951 41.02 26.54 30.40
N PHE A 952 42.24 26.97 30.06
CA PHE A 952 42.85 28.23 30.54
C PHE A 952 42.79 28.47 32.06
N GLY A 953 42.86 27.43 32.89
CA GLY A 953 42.75 27.55 34.35
C GLY A 953 41.32 27.69 34.88
N HIS A 954 40.31 27.55 34.03
CA HIS A 954 38.90 27.53 34.41
C HIS A 954 38.29 26.15 34.21
N ILE A 955 37.52 25.68 35.20
CA ILE A 955 36.75 24.43 35.10
C ILE A 955 35.49 24.68 34.28
N ILE A 956 35.32 23.89 33.22
CA ILE A 956 34.16 23.92 32.33
C ILE A 956 33.21 22.77 32.68
N ARG A 957 31.93 23.10 32.85
CA ARG A 957 30.83 22.15 32.97
C ARG A 957 30.22 21.86 31.61
N ILE A 958 29.89 20.59 31.34
CA ILE A 958 29.30 20.12 30.09
C ILE A 958 28.14 19.17 30.39
N GLU A 959 26.91 19.70 30.34
CA GLU A 959 25.70 18.95 30.65
C GLU A 959 24.90 18.60 29.39
N LEU A 960 24.19 17.46 29.38
CA LEU A 960 23.23 17.14 28.32
C LEU A 960 21.98 18.00 28.49
N ARG A 961 21.58 18.73 27.44
CA ARG A 961 20.36 19.57 27.48
C ARG A 961 19.09 18.75 27.75
N SER A 962 18.97 17.60 27.10
CA SER A 962 17.93 16.60 27.35
C SER A 962 18.53 15.41 28.09
N ALA A 963 18.70 15.54 29.41
CA ALA A 963 19.11 14.40 30.25
C ALA A 963 18.06 13.26 30.25
N ASP A 964 16.78 13.58 30.03
CA ASP A 964 15.66 12.64 29.88
C ASP A 964 15.50 12.07 28.46
N TRP A 965 16.52 12.20 27.60
CA TRP A 965 16.48 11.79 26.20
C TRP A 965 15.97 10.36 25.97
N ARG A 966 16.21 9.45 26.91
CA ARG A 966 15.77 8.07 26.82
C ARG A 966 14.25 7.92 26.91
N ASP A 967 13.60 8.71 27.76
CA ASP A 967 12.14 8.80 27.87
C ASP A 967 11.54 9.54 26.67
N ILE A 968 12.27 10.52 26.12
CA ILE A 968 11.91 11.23 24.88
C ILE A 968 11.86 10.23 23.71
N LEU A 969 12.86 9.36 23.58
CA LEU A 969 12.88 8.32 22.54
C LEU A 969 11.79 7.25 22.74
N ASP A 970 11.46 6.85 23.97
CA ASP A 970 10.31 5.95 24.21
C ASP A 970 8.98 6.62 23.82
N LYS A 971 8.81 7.93 24.04
CA LYS A 971 7.63 8.68 23.55
C LYS A 971 7.55 8.67 22.02
N VAL A 972 8.68 8.86 21.31
CA VAL A 972 8.75 8.74 19.84
C VAL A 972 8.35 7.33 19.39
N VAL A 973 8.91 6.28 19.99
CA VAL A 973 8.63 4.89 19.60
C VAL A 973 7.19 4.47 19.93
N ASN A 974 6.60 5.00 21.01
CA ASN A 974 5.21 4.71 21.38
C ASN A 974 4.19 5.44 20.48
N LEU A 975 4.53 6.56 19.85
CA LEU A 975 3.71 7.18 18.80
C LEU A 975 3.57 6.28 17.54
N CYS A 976 4.52 5.38 17.29
CA CYS A 976 4.49 4.46 16.15
C CYS A 976 3.64 3.19 16.40
N LYS A 977 3.29 2.89 17.65
CA LYS A 977 2.56 1.68 18.06
C LYS A 977 1.04 1.89 18.04
N ASN A 978 0.29 0.78 18.06
CA ASN A 978 -1.13 0.81 18.41
C ASN A 978 -1.27 0.92 19.94
N THR A 979 -1.94 1.97 20.41
CA THR A 979 -2.14 2.32 21.83
C THR A 979 -3.58 2.07 22.30
N ALA A 980 -4.44 1.50 21.47
CA ALA A 980 -5.86 1.35 21.74
C ALA A 980 -6.16 0.45 22.95
N VAL A 981 -6.72 1.05 24.00
CA VAL A 981 -7.18 0.34 25.21
C VAL A 981 -8.53 -0.33 24.93
N ALA A 982 -8.69 -1.55 25.46
CA ALA A 982 -9.96 -2.29 25.42
C ALA A 982 -11.09 -1.50 26.09
N LEU A 983 -12.32 -1.60 25.56
CA LEU A 983 -13.48 -0.98 26.24
C LEU A 983 -13.76 -1.63 27.60
N SER A 984 -13.59 -2.95 27.71
CA SER A 984 -13.93 -3.73 28.90
C SER A 984 -12.96 -4.88 29.11
N ASP A 985 -12.77 -5.27 30.36
CA ASP A 985 -11.86 -6.32 30.81
C ASP A 985 -12.32 -7.77 30.47
N GLY A 986 -13.45 -7.92 29.76
CA GLY A 986 -14.05 -9.21 29.39
C GLY A 986 -13.54 -9.74 28.04
N ASP A 987 -13.32 -11.05 27.97
CA ASP A 987 -12.72 -11.77 26.84
C ASP A 987 -11.32 -11.24 26.44
N GLN A 988 -10.28 -11.76 27.10
CA GLN A 988 -8.96 -11.86 26.47
C GLN A 988 -9.11 -12.76 25.24
N PRO A 989 -8.96 -12.25 24.00
CA PRO A 989 -9.10 -13.08 22.81
C PRO A 989 -7.96 -14.10 22.74
N LEU A 990 -8.20 -15.23 22.08
CA LEU A 990 -7.17 -16.22 21.77
C LEU A 990 -6.03 -15.57 20.98
N LEU A 991 -4.91 -15.32 21.64
CA LEU A 991 -3.67 -14.87 21.00
C LEU A 991 -3.01 -16.05 20.27
N LEU A 992 -3.61 -16.45 19.15
CA LEU A 992 -3.05 -17.45 18.24
C LEU A 992 -1.74 -16.92 17.67
N ASP A 993 -0.65 -17.67 17.86
CA ASP A 993 0.60 -17.41 17.12
C ASP A 993 0.47 -17.84 15.65
N GLU A 994 1.43 -17.46 14.80
CA GLU A 994 1.34 -17.76 13.36
C GLU A 994 1.42 -19.28 13.06
N ASN A 995 1.92 -20.13 13.97
CA ASN A 995 1.83 -21.59 13.84
C ASN A 995 0.45 -22.12 14.23
N GLU A 996 -0.12 -21.66 15.35
CA GLU A 996 -1.49 -21.97 15.77
C GLU A 996 -2.52 -21.55 14.72
N MET A 997 -2.32 -20.38 14.10
CA MET A 997 -3.12 -19.94 12.96
C MET A 997 -3.03 -20.94 11.81
N SER A 998 -1.82 -21.38 11.43
CA SER A 998 -1.62 -22.33 10.32
C SER A 998 -2.32 -23.68 10.54
N MET A 999 -2.34 -24.17 11.79
CA MET A 999 -3.02 -25.43 12.17
C MET A 999 -4.56 -25.31 12.19
N ARG A 1000 -5.10 -24.09 12.12
CA ARG A 1000 -6.54 -23.81 12.15
C ARG A 1000 -7.08 -23.25 10.82
N ILE A 1001 -6.25 -23.12 9.77
CA ILE A 1001 -6.73 -22.74 8.44
C ILE A 1001 -7.64 -23.85 7.90
N PRO A 1002 -8.89 -23.55 7.50
CA PRO A 1002 -9.82 -24.58 7.02
C PRO A 1002 -9.51 -24.92 5.56
N LEU A 1003 -8.97 -26.12 5.33
CA LEU A 1003 -8.78 -26.67 3.99
C LEU A 1003 -10.13 -27.01 3.36
N ILE A 1004 -10.51 -26.33 2.27
CA ILE A 1004 -11.69 -26.72 1.50
C ILE A 1004 -11.30 -27.87 0.55
N SER A 1005 -11.99 -29.01 0.65
CA SER A 1005 -11.84 -30.09 -0.33
C SER A 1005 -12.22 -29.60 -1.74
N PRO A 1006 -11.43 -29.91 -2.79
CA PRO A 1006 -11.79 -29.56 -4.17
C PRO A 1006 -13.15 -30.09 -4.66
N ALA A 1007 -13.70 -31.11 -3.98
CA ALA A 1007 -15.04 -31.64 -4.24
C ALA A 1007 -16.18 -30.95 -3.46
N ALA A 1008 -15.84 -30.11 -2.47
CA ALA A 1008 -16.77 -29.33 -1.65
C ALA A 1008 -16.74 -27.81 -1.96
N ALA A 1009 -15.66 -27.34 -2.58
CA ALA A 1009 -15.54 -25.99 -3.11
C ALA A 1009 -16.40 -25.79 -4.37
N GLY A 1010 -16.97 -24.61 -4.56
CA GLY A 1010 -17.48 -24.20 -5.86
C GLY A 1010 -16.32 -23.88 -6.81
N LEU A 1011 -16.53 -23.98 -8.13
CA LEU A 1011 -15.50 -23.62 -9.14
C LEU A 1011 -15.02 -22.16 -9.05
N ASN A 1012 -15.77 -21.28 -8.37
CA ASN A 1012 -15.41 -19.89 -8.13
C ASN A 1012 -14.60 -19.68 -6.82
N ASP A 1013 -14.49 -20.71 -5.97
CA ASP A 1013 -13.74 -20.66 -4.71
C ASP A 1013 -12.27 -21.07 -4.89
N LEU A 1014 -12.01 -22.00 -5.81
CA LEU A 1014 -10.68 -22.57 -6.07
C LEU A 1014 -9.79 -21.70 -6.97
N VAL A 1015 -10.33 -20.66 -7.60
CA VAL A 1015 -9.65 -19.93 -8.67
C VAL A 1015 -9.91 -18.43 -8.55
N ILE A 1016 -8.84 -17.64 -8.52
CA ILE A 1016 -8.92 -16.18 -8.59
C ILE A 1016 -9.25 -15.82 -10.04
N LEU A 1017 -10.54 -15.58 -10.31
CA LEU A 1017 -11.01 -15.24 -11.64
C LEU A 1017 -10.68 -13.79 -11.96
N GLU A 1018 -9.71 -13.60 -12.85
CA GLU A 1018 -9.53 -12.33 -13.54
C GLU A 1018 -10.76 -12.08 -14.43
N GLY A 1019 -11.42 -10.94 -14.24
CA GLY A 1019 -12.71 -10.66 -14.88
C GLY A 1019 -12.55 -10.45 -16.39
N GLU A 1020 -13.38 -11.13 -17.18
CA GLU A 1020 -13.39 -10.99 -18.64
C GLU A 1020 -13.47 -9.51 -19.08
N GLU A 1021 -12.52 -9.08 -19.93
CA GLU A 1021 -12.57 -7.81 -20.69
C GLU A 1021 -13.64 -7.89 -21.80
N SER A 1022 -14.90 -8.07 -21.39
CA SER A 1022 -16.03 -8.35 -22.28
C SER A 1022 -16.60 -7.09 -22.94
N LYS A 1023 -15.92 -6.58 -23.97
CA LYS A 1023 -16.43 -5.74 -25.07
C LYS A 1023 -17.26 -4.48 -24.68
N ALA A 1024 -16.60 -3.35 -24.44
CA ALA A 1024 -17.26 -2.03 -24.35
C ALA A 1024 -16.38 -0.84 -24.82
N SER A 1025 -15.54 -1.03 -25.85
CA SER A 1025 -14.57 0.01 -26.26
C SER A 1025 -14.09 -0.07 -27.73
N GLU A 1026 -14.99 0.07 -28.72
CA GLU A 1026 -14.55 0.37 -30.10
C GLU A 1026 -15.60 1.00 -31.04
N LYS A 1027 -16.81 1.33 -30.58
CA LYS A 1027 -17.87 1.92 -31.44
C LYS A 1027 -18.54 3.22 -30.98
N GLU A 1028 -18.13 3.82 -29.87
CA GLU A 1028 -18.70 5.11 -29.40
C GLU A 1028 -17.68 6.26 -29.28
N VAL A 1029 -16.40 6.05 -29.61
CA VAL A 1029 -15.36 7.10 -29.58
C VAL A 1029 -15.45 8.05 -30.78
N ALA A 1030 -16.20 7.68 -31.84
CA ALA A 1030 -16.39 8.49 -33.05
C ALA A 1030 -17.67 9.36 -33.04
N GLY A 1031 -18.38 9.50 -31.91
CA GLY A 1031 -19.78 9.95 -31.92
C GLY A 1031 -20.31 10.76 -30.72
N SER A 1032 -19.46 11.44 -29.93
CA SER A 1032 -19.95 12.26 -28.80
C SER A 1032 -19.11 13.49 -28.45
N LEU A 1033 -18.56 14.20 -29.45
CA LEU A 1033 -17.78 15.42 -29.21
C LEU A 1033 -18.10 16.58 -30.19
N ALA A 1034 -19.25 16.53 -30.87
CA ALA A 1034 -19.72 17.57 -31.78
C ALA A 1034 -21.25 17.66 -31.77
N ASN A 1035 -21.85 18.23 -30.71
CA ASN A 1035 -23.25 18.68 -30.73
C ASN A 1035 -23.66 19.59 -29.54
N MET A 1036 -22.90 20.68 -29.29
CA MET A 1036 -23.40 21.84 -28.52
C MET A 1036 -22.74 23.15 -29.02
N VAL A 1037 -23.22 23.70 -30.13
CA VAL A 1037 -23.36 25.15 -30.41
C VAL A 1037 -24.13 25.34 -31.74
N MET A 1038 -25.16 26.19 -31.67
CA MET A 1038 -25.84 26.97 -32.74
C MET A 1038 -25.79 26.55 -34.23
N SER A 1039 -26.95 26.07 -34.71
CA SER A 1039 -27.83 26.68 -35.76
C SER A 1039 -27.44 26.81 -37.25
N GLU A 1040 -28.53 26.73 -38.05
CA GLU A 1040 -28.79 27.29 -39.40
C GLU A 1040 -28.63 26.42 -40.67
N ALA A 1041 -29.61 26.67 -41.57
CA ALA A 1041 -29.60 26.54 -43.03
C ALA A 1041 -29.39 25.16 -43.74
N ALA A 1042 -30.54 24.56 -44.08
CA ALA A 1042 -31.02 24.42 -45.47
C ALA A 1042 -30.44 23.37 -46.46
N ASP A 1043 -31.41 22.72 -47.11
CA ASP A 1043 -31.53 22.41 -48.54
C ASP A 1043 -30.72 21.30 -49.26
N LEU A 1044 -31.50 20.23 -49.55
CA LEU A 1044 -31.81 19.68 -50.89
C LEU A 1044 -30.84 18.71 -51.60
N ASP A 1045 -31.50 17.70 -52.20
CA ASP A 1045 -31.25 17.06 -53.50
C ASP A 1045 -29.88 16.38 -53.78
N SER A 1046 -29.83 15.17 -54.36
CA SER A 1046 -30.91 14.33 -54.93
C SER A 1046 -30.36 12.93 -55.29
N ALA A 1047 -31.22 12.11 -55.90
CA ALA A 1047 -30.89 11.10 -56.92
C ALA A 1047 -29.90 9.95 -56.56
N SER A 1048 -30.16 8.67 -56.77
CA SER A 1048 -31.32 7.84 -57.17
C SER A 1048 -30.72 6.54 -57.74
N LEU A 1049 -31.28 5.38 -57.40
CA LEU A 1049 -31.30 4.16 -58.24
C LEU A 1049 -29.90 3.52 -58.56
N ASP A 1050 -29.79 2.24 -58.94
CA ASP A 1050 -30.84 1.25 -59.26
C ASP A 1050 -30.43 -0.22 -58.99
N SER A 1051 -31.38 -1.11 -59.31
CA SER A 1051 -31.23 -2.52 -59.73
C SER A 1051 -31.25 -3.62 -58.66
N TRP A 1052 -32.10 -4.62 -58.91
CA TRP A 1052 -32.28 -5.85 -58.14
C TRP A 1052 -31.47 -7.02 -58.71
N SER A 1053 -31.28 -8.07 -57.90
CA SER A 1053 -31.78 -9.41 -58.27
C SER A 1053 -31.93 -10.30 -57.03
N GLY A 1054 -33.01 -11.09 -57.00
CA GLY A 1054 -33.17 -12.25 -56.13
C GLY A 1054 -32.86 -13.55 -56.89
N SER A 1055 -33.21 -14.75 -56.41
CA SER A 1055 -33.82 -15.17 -55.13
C SER A 1055 -33.87 -16.71 -55.05
N GLU A 1056 -34.41 -17.25 -53.95
CA GLU A 1056 -34.86 -18.64 -53.75
C GLU A 1056 -33.77 -19.70 -53.39
N GLY A 1057 -34.03 -20.63 -52.46
CA GLY A 1057 -35.22 -20.71 -51.58
C GLY A 1057 -35.27 -21.93 -50.63
N THR A 1058 -36.38 -21.99 -49.88
CA THR A 1058 -37.00 -23.15 -49.16
C THR A 1058 -36.20 -23.84 -48.02
N THR A 1059 -36.75 -24.40 -46.93
CA THR A 1059 -38.07 -24.45 -46.20
C THR A 1059 -37.82 -25.14 -44.81
N PRO A 1060 -38.80 -25.39 -43.91
CA PRO A 1060 -39.96 -24.61 -43.43
C PRO A 1060 -40.02 -24.53 -41.86
N SER A 1061 -41.08 -23.92 -41.30
CA SER A 1061 -41.45 -24.03 -39.86
C SER A 1061 -42.76 -24.84 -39.68
N PRO A 1062 -43.15 -25.19 -38.44
CA PRO A 1062 -44.42 -24.63 -37.96
C PRO A 1062 -44.56 -24.33 -36.43
N GLN A 1063 -45.24 -23.22 -36.16
CA GLN A 1063 -46.25 -22.98 -35.10
C GLN A 1063 -45.92 -23.08 -33.60
N ILE A 1064 -46.19 -21.97 -32.88
CA ILE A 1064 -46.65 -21.92 -31.47
C ILE A 1064 -47.94 -21.07 -31.44
N VAL A 1065 -48.91 -21.41 -30.58
CA VAL A 1065 -50.24 -20.77 -30.49
C VAL A 1065 -50.31 -19.74 -29.36
N GLN A 1066 -51.14 -18.70 -29.52
CA GLN A 1066 -51.29 -17.56 -28.60
C GLN A 1066 -52.48 -17.69 -27.63
N ALA A 1067 -52.38 -17.01 -26.47
CA ALA A 1067 -53.49 -16.38 -25.75
C ALA A 1067 -52.94 -15.37 -24.71
N VAL A 1068 -53.58 -14.25 -24.32
CA VAL A 1068 -54.59 -13.33 -24.92
C VAL A 1068 -54.32 -11.95 -24.28
N LYS A 1069 -54.62 -10.82 -24.97
CA LYS A 1069 -54.72 -9.47 -24.36
C LYS A 1069 -55.92 -8.70 -24.93
N SER A 1070 -56.50 -7.80 -24.15
CA SER A 1070 -57.68 -6.97 -24.48
C SER A 1070 -57.32 -5.51 -24.83
N ALA A 1071 -58.21 -4.84 -25.57
CA ALA A 1071 -58.10 -3.42 -26.00
C ALA A 1071 -58.82 -2.46 -25.01
N ALA A 1072 -58.95 -1.13 -25.17
CA ALA A 1072 -58.70 -0.15 -26.24
C ALA A 1072 -58.48 1.26 -25.57
N PRO A 1073 -58.76 2.46 -26.14
CA PRO A 1073 -58.75 3.00 -27.53
C PRO A 1073 -57.80 4.26 -27.65
N PRO A 1074 -57.69 4.98 -28.81
CA PRO A 1074 -56.66 6.02 -29.01
C PRO A 1074 -57.06 7.50 -28.70
N PRO A 1075 -56.10 8.42 -28.45
CA PRO A 1075 -56.31 9.84 -28.18
C PRO A 1075 -56.36 10.75 -29.43
N ARG A 1076 -56.75 12.03 -29.25
CA ARG A 1076 -56.95 13.07 -30.29
C ARG A 1076 -55.83 14.13 -30.36
N PRO A 1077 -55.71 14.89 -31.47
CA PRO A 1077 -54.71 15.97 -31.62
C PRO A 1077 -54.96 17.20 -30.70
N PRO A 1078 -53.92 18.02 -30.44
CA PRO A 1078 -53.97 19.13 -29.49
C PRO A 1078 -54.53 20.45 -30.06
N PRO A 1079 -55.11 21.34 -29.21
CA PRO A 1079 -55.60 22.67 -29.60
C PRO A 1079 -54.53 23.78 -29.56
N ALA A 1080 -54.91 24.98 -30.03
CA ALA A 1080 -54.01 26.13 -30.24
C ALA A 1080 -53.62 26.92 -28.96
N ARG A 1081 -52.58 27.76 -29.09
CA ARG A 1081 -51.88 28.48 -28.01
C ARG A 1081 -52.49 29.88 -27.70
N PRO A 1082 -52.78 30.23 -26.43
CA PRO A 1082 -53.13 31.59 -26.00
C PRO A 1082 -51.93 32.55 -25.85
N ALA A 1083 -52.21 33.86 -25.72
CA ALA A 1083 -51.23 34.94 -25.56
C ALA A 1083 -50.75 35.13 -24.09
N PRO A 1084 -49.58 35.77 -23.82
CA PRO A 1084 -49.01 35.88 -22.49
C PRO A 1084 -49.53 37.09 -21.67
N PRO A 1085 -49.76 36.93 -20.34
CA PRO A 1085 -50.03 38.03 -19.41
C PRO A 1085 -48.73 38.68 -18.84
N GLN A 1086 -48.90 39.78 -18.10
CA GLN A 1086 -47.85 40.75 -17.76
C GLN A 1086 -47.05 40.47 -16.47
N LYS A 1087 -45.97 41.26 -16.26
CA LYS A 1087 -45.07 41.27 -15.10
C LYS A 1087 -45.78 41.39 -13.74
N LYS A 1088 -45.12 40.87 -12.70
CA LYS A 1088 -45.10 41.45 -11.35
C LYS A 1088 -43.67 41.49 -10.82
N GLU A 1089 -43.37 42.48 -9.99
CA GLU A 1089 -42.08 42.68 -9.33
C GLU A 1089 -42.11 42.09 -7.91
N VAL A 1090 -40.95 41.64 -7.43
CA VAL A 1090 -40.65 41.39 -6.00
C VAL A 1090 -39.22 41.87 -5.75
N VAL A 1091 -38.96 42.42 -4.57
CA VAL A 1091 -37.79 43.27 -4.25
C VAL A 1091 -36.58 42.48 -3.74
N ASP A 1092 -35.37 42.95 -4.07
CA ASP A 1092 -34.09 42.46 -3.52
C ASP A 1092 -33.78 43.12 -2.14
N PRO A 1093 -33.51 42.36 -1.06
CA PRO A 1093 -33.27 42.93 0.27
C PRO A 1093 -31.93 43.65 0.53
N TRP A 1094 -30.98 43.68 -0.42
CA TRP A 1094 -29.58 44.07 -0.14
C TRP A 1094 -29.06 45.35 -0.83
N ALA A 1095 -29.92 46.34 -1.06
CA ALA A 1095 -29.51 47.66 -1.53
C ALA A 1095 -29.02 48.57 -0.37
N VAL A 1096 -27.80 49.10 -0.48
CA VAL A 1096 -27.27 50.24 0.29
C VAL A 1096 -26.47 51.14 -0.69
N GLU A 1097 -26.52 52.45 -0.48
CA GLU A 1097 -26.26 53.48 -1.52
C GLU A 1097 -24.80 53.91 -1.72
N ASP A 1098 -24.58 54.71 -2.77
CA ASP A 1098 -23.29 55.12 -3.36
C ASP A 1098 -22.40 56.09 -2.54
N GLY A 1099 -21.12 56.15 -2.94
CA GLY A 1099 -20.15 57.14 -2.47
C GLY A 1099 -18.90 57.25 -3.36
N ALA A 1100 -19.03 57.79 -4.57
CA ALA A 1100 -17.92 58.03 -5.52
C ALA A 1100 -17.19 59.38 -5.26
N PRO A 1101 -15.95 59.61 -5.75
CA PRO A 1101 -15.76 59.88 -7.19
C PRO A 1101 -14.46 59.34 -7.86
N GLN A 1102 -14.64 58.83 -9.09
CA GLN A 1102 -13.80 58.95 -10.30
C GLN A 1102 -12.25 59.04 -10.24
N THR A 1103 -11.58 58.19 -11.02
CA THR A 1103 -10.69 58.65 -12.12
C THR A 1103 -10.41 57.53 -13.16
N ALA A 1104 -10.29 57.94 -14.44
CA ALA A 1104 -9.70 57.29 -15.64
C ALA A 1104 -9.65 55.75 -15.80
N PRO A 1105 -10.17 55.19 -16.92
CA PRO A 1105 -9.92 53.80 -17.33
C PRO A 1105 -8.60 53.64 -18.12
N VAL A 1106 -7.94 52.49 -17.97
CA VAL A 1106 -6.85 52.01 -18.85
C VAL A 1106 -7.35 50.80 -19.64
N GLN A 1107 -7.04 50.73 -20.94
CA GLN A 1107 -7.41 49.60 -21.78
C GLN A 1107 -6.61 48.34 -21.39
N LEU A 1108 -7.32 47.23 -21.19
CA LEU A 1108 -6.75 45.88 -21.24
C LEU A 1108 -7.27 45.17 -22.49
N GLY A 1109 -6.36 44.52 -23.21
CA GLY A 1109 -6.67 43.75 -24.42
C GLY A 1109 -7.36 42.41 -24.10
N PRO A 1110 -7.87 41.71 -25.14
CA PRO A 1110 -8.50 40.41 -24.96
C PRO A 1110 -7.48 39.35 -24.51
N PRO A 1111 -7.91 38.34 -23.72
CA PRO A 1111 -7.03 37.23 -23.33
C PRO A 1111 -6.70 36.34 -24.55
N PRO A 1112 -5.48 35.78 -24.64
CA PRO A 1112 -5.12 34.87 -25.72
C PRO A 1112 -5.85 33.52 -25.60
N SER A 1113 -6.21 32.95 -26.75
CA SER A 1113 -6.86 31.65 -26.85
C SER A 1113 -5.87 30.50 -26.58
N PHE A 1114 -6.33 29.49 -25.82
CA PHE A 1114 -5.55 28.27 -25.60
C PHE A 1114 -5.53 27.38 -26.86
N VAL A 1115 -4.34 26.92 -27.23
CA VAL A 1115 -4.12 25.89 -28.27
C VAL A 1115 -3.61 24.62 -27.57
N PRO A 1116 -4.17 23.43 -27.85
CA PRO A 1116 -3.69 22.19 -27.24
C PRO A 1116 -2.33 21.77 -27.83
N VAL A 1117 -1.33 21.63 -26.97
CA VAL A 1117 0.03 21.19 -27.36
C VAL A 1117 0.09 19.66 -27.38
N GLN A 1118 0.66 19.11 -28.44
CA GLN A 1118 0.90 17.67 -28.60
C GLN A 1118 2.03 17.21 -27.66
N LYS A 1119 1.88 16.02 -27.05
CA LYS A 1119 2.94 15.41 -26.24
C LYS A 1119 3.98 14.72 -27.14
N GLU A 1120 5.08 15.40 -27.43
CA GLU A 1120 6.30 14.73 -27.89
C GLU A 1120 6.98 13.99 -26.72
N VAL A 1121 7.52 12.80 -27.00
CA VAL A 1121 8.23 11.97 -26.02
C VAL A 1121 9.73 12.18 -26.19
N LEU A 1122 10.35 12.89 -25.25
CA LEU A 1122 11.76 13.27 -25.34
C LEU A 1122 12.63 12.36 -24.47
N VAL A 1123 13.33 11.42 -25.10
CA VAL A 1123 14.31 10.54 -24.46
C VAL A 1123 15.59 11.35 -24.17
N GLN A 1124 16.03 11.37 -22.90
CA GLN A 1124 17.31 11.95 -22.52
C GLN A 1124 18.31 10.86 -22.11
N ALA A 1125 19.36 10.70 -22.91
CA ALA A 1125 20.53 9.90 -22.54
C ALA A 1125 21.42 10.68 -21.55
N ARG A 1126 22.01 9.97 -20.59
CA ARG A 1126 23.08 10.53 -19.74
C ARG A 1126 24.41 10.48 -20.50
N ASN A 1127 25.11 11.61 -20.58
CA ASN A 1127 26.57 11.65 -20.47
C ASN A 1127 27.00 13.06 -20.08
N GLY A 1128 27.98 13.16 -19.18
CA GLY A 1128 28.53 14.44 -18.70
C GLY A 1128 29.89 14.72 -19.32
N GLY A 1129 30.21 15.99 -19.53
CA GLY A 1129 31.52 16.44 -20.01
C GLY A 1129 31.63 17.95 -20.01
N HIS A 1130 32.35 18.52 -19.04
CA HIS A 1130 32.75 19.92 -19.06
C HIS A 1130 34.08 20.07 -19.81
N GLY A 1131 34.14 21.00 -20.74
CA GLY A 1131 35.35 21.42 -21.46
C GLY A 1131 35.04 22.70 -22.24
N PHE A 1132 35.93 23.70 -22.18
CA PHE A 1132 35.62 25.08 -22.59
C PHE A 1132 36.37 25.51 -23.87
N ASP A 1133 35.60 26.08 -24.80
CA ASP A 1133 35.88 27.33 -25.54
C ASP A 1133 36.75 27.39 -26.83
N TRP A 1134 36.57 28.55 -27.50
CA TRP A 1134 37.29 29.23 -28.60
C TRP A 1134 37.07 28.85 -30.09
N ASP A 1135 36.21 29.66 -30.72
CA ASP A 1135 36.36 30.39 -32.00
C ASP A 1135 36.29 29.75 -33.43
N LYS A 1136 35.45 30.42 -34.24
CA LYS A 1136 35.63 30.89 -35.64
C LYS A 1136 35.63 29.94 -36.86
N ASN A 1137 34.75 30.34 -37.78
CA ASN A 1137 34.91 30.49 -39.24
C ASN A 1137 34.67 29.33 -40.23
N GLN A 1138 33.52 29.46 -40.91
CA GLN A 1138 33.36 29.57 -42.38
C GLN A 1138 33.67 28.38 -43.32
N HIS A 1139 32.57 27.82 -43.83
CA HIS A 1139 32.26 27.61 -45.27
C HIS A 1139 32.80 26.38 -46.05
N ASN A 1140 31.96 25.98 -47.02
CA ASN A 1140 32.22 25.27 -48.28
C ASN A 1140 32.62 23.78 -48.30
N LYS A 1141 31.56 22.94 -48.43
CA LYS A 1141 31.29 21.99 -49.54
C LYS A 1141 32.06 22.23 -50.88
N PRO A 1142 32.11 21.26 -51.84
CA PRO A 1142 31.72 19.83 -51.79
C PRO A 1142 32.59 18.81 -52.60
N GLU A 1143 32.18 17.53 -52.56
CA GLU A 1143 32.12 16.51 -53.65
C GLU A 1143 33.35 15.97 -54.43
N GLY A 1144 33.41 14.62 -54.52
CA GLY A 1144 33.98 13.79 -55.61
C GLY A 1144 35.51 13.56 -55.67
N GLU A 1145 36.05 12.53 -56.35
CA GLU A 1145 35.64 11.13 -56.52
C GLU A 1145 36.77 10.30 -57.21
N ASN A 1146 36.90 9.00 -56.91
CA ASN A 1146 37.45 7.91 -57.75
C ASN A 1146 38.96 7.76 -58.15
N ARG A 1147 39.46 6.51 -57.94
CA ARG A 1147 40.49 5.69 -58.68
C ARG A 1147 42.03 5.93 -58.58
N ALA A 1148 42.64 5.15 -57.66
CA ALA A 1148 43.71 4.13 -57.86
C ALA A 1148 44.95 4.34 -58.77
N SER A 1149 46.17 4.09 -58.25
CA SER A 1149 46.96 2.83 -58.46
C SER A 1149 48.48 2.92 -58.05
N GLU A 1150 49.12 1.76 -57.82
CA GLU A 1150 50.59 1.45 -57.80
C GLU A 1150 51.53 2.08 -56.73
N THR A 1151 52.69 1.50 -56.31
CA THR A 1151 53.15 0.08 -56.13
C THR A 1151 54.38 -0.02 -55.18
N SER A 1152 54.63 -1.23 -54.61
CA SER A 1152 55.94 -1.79 -54.16
C SER A 1152 56.55 -1.30 -52.79
N ARG A 1153 57.37 -2.08 -52.02
CA ARG A 1153 57.85 -3.49 -52.10
C ARG A 1153 58.47 -4.00 -50.76
N GLN A 1154 58.40 -5.33 -50.52
CA GLN A 1154 59.28 -6.22 -49.68
C GLN A 1154 59.33 -6.02 -48.13
N VAL A 1155 59.24 -7.01 -47.20
CA VAL A 1155 59.38 -8.51 -47.13
C VAL A 1155 60.85 -8.98 -47.01
N PRO A 1156 61.31 -9.78 -46.00
CA PRO A 1156 60.80 -11.15 -45.68
C PRO A 1156 60.78 -11.61 -44.19
N SER A 1157 60.44 -12.89 -43.98
CA SER A 1157 60.40 -13.68 -42.72
C SER A 1157 61.52 -14.76 -42.65
N THR A 1158 61.64 -15.55 -41.56
CA THR A 1158 62.05 -17.01 -41.56
C THR A 1158 62.09 -17.66 -40.15
N ALA A 1159 62.34 -18.99 -40.11
CA ALA A 1159 62.41 -19.93 -38.96
C ALA A 1159 63.51 -21.02 -39.28
N PRO A 1160 63.57 -22.30 -38.80
CA PRO A 1160 62.78 -23.03 -37.79
C PRO A 1160 63.50 -23.68 -36.53
N PRO A 1161 63.99 -24.96 -36.45
CA PRO A 1161 63.73 -25.81 -35.26
C PRO A 1161 64.93 -26.59 -34.64
N VAL A 1162 64.69 -27.38 -33.56
CA VAL A 1162 65.19 -28.78 -33.27
C VAL A 1162 64.80 -29.27 -31.84
N LEU A 1163 64.78 -30.60 -31.59
CA LEU A 1163 64.37 -31.37 -30.38
C LEU A 1163 65.60 -32.10 -29.72
N PRO A 1164 65.50 -33.02 -28.71
CA PRO A 1164 64.46 -33.36 -27.69
C PRO A 1164 65.01 -33.46 -26.21
N GLY A 1165 64.20 -33.84 -25.21
CA GLY A 1165 64.68 -34.21 -23.85
C GLY A 1165 63.63 -34.84 -22.88
N SER A 1166 63.99 -35.95 -22.20
CA SER A 1166 63.14 -36.87 -21.40
C SER A 1166 62.90 -36.52 -19.91
N ALA A 1167 61.81 -37.06 -19.31
CA ALA A 1167 61.58 -37.18 -17.84
C ALA A 1167 62.05 -38.57 -17.30
N PRO A 1168 62.24 -38.82 -15.95
CA PRO A 1168 61.13 -39.19 -15.02
C PRO A 1168 61.23 -38.63 -13.53
N PRO A 1169 61.21 -39.37 -12.37
CA PRO A 1169 60.11 -39.32 -11.35
C PRO A 1169 60.48 -38.97 -9.85
N PRO A 1170 59.49 -38.78 -8.92
CA PRO A 1170 59.61 -38.53 -7.44
C PRO A 1170 59.57 -39.82 -6.54
N PRO A 1171 59.48 -39.87 -5.15
CA PRO A 1171 59.25 -38.88 -4.05
C PRO A 1171 60.41 -38.89 -2.96
N PRO A 1172 60.36 -39.07 -1.58
CA PRO A 1172 59.36 -39.30 -0.48
C PRO A 1172 59.47 -38.37 0.82
N PRO A 1173 58.71 -38.55 1.95
CA PRO A 1173 58.57 -37.57 3.09
C PRO A 1173 59.06 -37.98 4.52
N ARG A 1174 59.06 -37.07 5.54
CA ARG A 1174 59.29 -37.35 7.02
C ARG A 1174 58.67 -36.36 8.06
N ARG A 1175 58.95 -36.52 9.38
CA ARG A 1175 58.11 -36.10 10.57
C ARG A 1175 58.86 -35.48 11.80
N ARG A 1176 58.15 -34.61 12.57
CA ARG A 1176 58.06 -34.43 14.06
C ARG A 1176 59.08 -33.60 14.92
N VAL A 1177 58.53 -33.19 16.10
CA VAL A 1177 59.10 -32.66 17.39
C VAL A 1177 59.24 -31.12 17.49
N GLY A 1178 58.88 -30.42 18.58
CA GLY A 1178 58.33 -30.79 19.92
C GLY A 1178 57.29 -29.77 20.47
N GLN A 1179 56.44 -30.11 21.46
CA GLN A 1179 56.57 -29.84 22.92
C GLN A 1179 56.64 -28.33 23.29
N GLN A 1180 55.87 -27.77 24.25
CA GLN A 1180 55.32 -28.33 25.51
C GLN A 1180 53.83 -27.92 25.81
N LEU A 1181 53.30 -28.42 26.95
CA LEU A 1181 52.00 -28.10 27.58
C LEU A 1181 52.23 -27.73 29.06
N PRO A 1182 51.22 -27.20 29.77
CA PRO A 1182 50.62 -28.02 30.85
C PRO A 1182 49.08 -28.14 30.85
N GLU A 1183 48.68 -29.39 31.11
CA GLU A 1183 47.43 -29.95 31.68
C GLU A 1183 47.03 -29.23 33.02
N VAL A 1184 45.90 -29.43 33.72
CA VAL A 1184 45.00 -30.59 34.03
C VAL A 1184 43.61 -30.00 34.45
N LEU A 1185 42.39 -30.55 34.24
CA LEU A 1185 41.68 -31.79 34.70
C LEU A 1185 40.38 -31.92 33.85
N ARG A 1186 39.94 -33.05 33.26
CA ARG A 1186 39.71 -34.46 33.66
C ARG A 1186 38.35 -34.78 34.35
N ASN A 1187 37.42 -35.24 33.51
CA ASN A 1187 36.45 -36.37 33.64
C ASN A 1187 35.86 -36.78 35.00
N MET A 1188 34.52 -36.84 35.05
CA MET A 1188 33.67 -38.04 35.28
C MET A 1188 32.18 -37.64 35.11
N SER A 1189 31.21 -38.49 34.73
CA SER A 1189 31.17 -39.68 33.85
C SER A 1189 29.70 -40.15 33.74
N SER A 1190 29.20 -40.38 32.52
CA SER A 1190 28.03 -41.21 32.19
C SER A 1190 26.73 -41.12 33.04
N LYS A 1191 25.67 -40.61 32.42
CA LYS A 1191 24.66 -41.51 31.83
C LYS A 1191 24.00 -40.89 30.61
#